data_AF-A0A6V8HAC5-F1
#
_entry.id   AF-A0A6V8HAC5-F1
#
_cell.length_a   1.000
_cell.length_b   1.000
_cell.length_c   1.000
_cell.angle_alpha   90.00
_cell.angle_beta   90.00
_cell.angle_gamma   90.00
#
_symmetry.space_group_name_H-M   'P 1'
#
loop_
_entity.id
_entity.type
_entity.pdbx_description
1 polymer ?
#
loop_
_entity_poly.entity_id
_entity_poly.type
_entity_poly.pdbx_seq_one_letter_code
_entity_poly.pdbx_strand_id
1 'polypeptide(L)'
;MNHRFFSAPKDRGHIRWILKLSEEIEKLQGKINPARSEEDAEQSDRQQPPPRLVYQSLLSPEVPFSALDHLPADSPVRTLKECLLTLTEGWIKCLYEIAPSLNDSLATIVDPEEPNTTREPDTGDHVRRYVLREFLLWKADEDIMLKARKTENIDTFLRTVPWMLQDLIKFFESLGRADTLHFIRDAVCDYVASCHNPPDASSVMILGGLVTTEDRRYKMRVEGWDILYAYFGDLVHWENIRSFCIDFEDAVLINQLIAMGRYKNIPDGGPEWVKEGHVSQENHFLIMHGFVAATMEFSDPPIPPIVTGDDGIATQRESRCYLVGRMAKKNPLAESLIQELVSRVARFIVVVSDMEGDDEDAGKVFSRNEEHEEIPWVTRKKSAAIGNNLEDVPWTIEWSFKNITSDMTWIRELKERGMKRDYFEFIIINQAPSQEFRILDEIADALSLVSGDVQPEKTMERVIRSSIPSEEQSRWLEAVNVEGQFSLSMNIGEIHYEGNRLRAWDILDKDPRFLSSFHDKSLPPRNRRLISKILSEMEKNGIISIMKSSEPAYGHPLLLYSTDGQQDLYIFYNLKPTADNILLQQRLSVQQLSESLDSFSRAVKAKYPQAVFAKGRIHVHYCAWPMTPPNEIPAFATVEGHLYRWNALPFDYPFSSHMWQIHIEKLLNKKLVFARFFQTTLVVSACHPDHAASNLKTLLAETRGHGWSVSVPGPQEWTSDVDSLDLGSLWRGIPPAAFNHYS
;
A
#
# COMPACT_ATOMS: atom_id res chain seq x y z
N MET A 1 18.19 -35.46 -19.16
CA MET A 1 19.53 -35.06 -19.61
C MET A 1 19.69 -33.54 -19.44
N ASN A 2 20.49 -33.10 -18.46
CA ASN A 2 20.72 -31.68 -18.18
C ASN A 2 22.06 -31.21 -18.79
N HIS A 3 21.98 -30.28 -19.75
CA HIS A 3 23.11 -29.78 -20.55
C HIS A 3 23.87 -28.59 -19.92
N ARG A 4 23.92 -28.44 -18.59
CA ARG A 4 24.50 -27.23 -17.95
C ARG A 4 25.90 -27.36 -17.33
N PHE A 5 26.60 -28.48 -17.48
CA PHE A 5 27.90 -28.70 -16.79
C PHE A 5 29.19 -28.68 -17.65
N PHE A 6 29.16 -28.30 -18.93
CA PHE A 6 30.38 -28.36 -19.76
C PHE A 6 30.69 -27.06 -20.49
N SER A 7 31.45 -26.18 -19.85
CA SER A 7 32.09 -25.03 -20.50
C SER A 7 33.52 -24.82 -19.98
N ALA A 8 34.46 -25.70 -20.37
CA ALA A 8 35.89 -25.40 -20.36
C ALA A 8 36.64 -26.25 -21.42
N PRO A 9 37.50 -25.67 -22.30
CA PRO A 9 38.07 -26.40 -23.44
C PRO A 9 39.32 -27.24 -23.15
N LYS A 10 39.80 -27.31 -21.90
CA LYS A 10 41.16 -27.81 -21.59
C LYS A 10 41.26 -29.23 -21.06
N ASP A 11 40.16 -29.99 -21.00
CA ASP A 11 40.16 -31.22 -20.23
C ASP A 11 39.49 -32.39 -20.97
N ARG A 12 39.84 -32.56 -22.25
CA ARG A 12 39.31 -33.64 -23.12
C ARG A 12 39.81 -35.05 -22.77
N GLY A 13 40.60 -35.21 -21.71
CA GLY A 13 41.14 -36.50 -21.25
C GLY A 13 40.06 -37.41 -20.66
N HIS A 14 39.20 -36.87 -19.80
CA HIS A 14 38.12 -37.63 -19.16
C HIS A 14 36.99 -37.99 -20.14
N ILE A 15 36.69 -37.13 -21.12
CA ILE A 15 35.71 -37.46 -22.19
C ILE A 15 36.21 -38.62 -23.06
N ARG A 16 37.51 -38.64 -23.42
CA ARG A 16 38.11 -39.81 -24.11
C ARG A 16 38.05 -41.08 -23.26
N TRP A 17 38.25 -40.95 -21.95
CA TRP A 17 38.19 -42.09 -21.04
C TRP A 17 36.77 -42.64 -20.92
N ILE A 18 35.76 -41.77 -20.77
CA ILE A 18 34.34 -42.14 -20.75
C ILE A 18 33.90 -42.79 -22.08
N LEU A 19 34.31 -42.24 -23.23
CA LEU A 19 33.99 -42.84 -24.53
C LEU A 19 34.67 -44.21 -24.72
N LYS A 20 35.92 -44.37 -24.25
CA LYS A 20 36.63 -45.64 -24.26
C LYS A 20 35.96 -46.67 -23.34
N LEU A 21 35.49 -46.25 -22.17
CA LEU A 21 34.73 -47.09 -21.25
C LEU A 21 33.38 -47.49 -21.85
N SER A 22 32.72 -46.59 -22.57
CA SER A 22 31.49 -46.88 -23.32
C SER A 22 31.73 -47.92 -24.42
N GLU A 23 32.81 -47.80 -25.20
CA GLU A 23 33.20 -48.81 -26.20
C GLU A 23 33.56 -50.16 -25.58
N GLU A 24 34.22 -50.16 -24.43
CA GLU A 24 34.57 -51.39 -23.70
C GLU A 24 33.31 -52.06 -23.11
N ILE A 25 32.37 -51.28 -22.60
CA ILE A 25 31.06 -51.76 -22.15
C ILE A 25 30.24 -52.30 -23.33
N GLU A 26 30.19 -51.63 -24.48
CA GLU A 26 29.51 -52.13 -25.67
C GLU A 26 30.16 -53.42 -26.20
N LYS A 27 31.49 -53.51 -26.20
CA LYS A 27 32.21 -54.76 -26.54
C LYS A 27 31.91 -55.89 -25.56
N LEU A 28 31.77 -55.59 -24.27
CA LEU A 28 31.41 -56.58 -23.26
C LEU A 28 29.94 -56.99 -23.39
N GLN A 29 29.03 -56.06 -23.67
CA GLN A 29 27.62 -56.35 -23.95
C GLN A 29 27.44 -57.18 -25.23
N GLY A 30 28.21 -56.87 -26.28
CA GLY A 30 28.26 -57.67 -27.52
C GLY A 30 28.84 -59.07 -27.33
N LYS A 31 29.68 -59.30 -26.30
CA LYS A 31 30.18 -60.64 -25.93
C LYS A 31 29.21 -61.42 -25.05
N ILE A 32 28.31 -60.74 -24.33
CA ILE A 32 27.33 -61.36 -23.43
C ILE A 32 26.07 -61.82 -24.19
N ASN A 33 25.79 -61.24 -25.36
CA ASN A 33 24.71 -61.69 -26.26
C ASN A 33 25.29 -62.42 -27.49
N PRO A 34 25.37 -63.76 -27.52
CA PRO A 34 25.63 -64.45 -28.78
C PRO A 34 24.44 -64.22 -29.72
N ALA A 35 24.75 -63.88 -30.98
CA ALA A 35 23.77 -63.65 -32.04
C ALA A 35 22.77 -64.81 -32.14
N ARG A 36 21.48 -64.51 -32.02
CA ARG A 36 20.43 -65.38 -32.59
C ARG A 36 20.51 -65.20 -34.11
N SER A 37 21.03 -66.21 -34.79
CA SER A 37 20.87 -66.39 -36.23
C SER A 37 19.37 -66.46 -36.53
N GLU A 38 18.89 -65.58 -37.41
CA GLU A 38 17.58 -65.69 -38.04
C GLU A 38 17.63 -66.82 -39.08
N GLU A 39 17.58 -68.07 -38.64
CA GLU A 39 17.35 -69.24 -39.51
C GLU A 39 17.09 -70.45 -38.60
N ASP A 40 15.86 -70.49 -38.06
CA ASP A 40 15.13 -71.70 -37.61
C ASP A 40 13.80 -71.22 -36.99
N ALA A 41 13.00 -70.54 -37.81
CA ALA A 41 11.62 -70.23 -37.51
C ALA A 41 10.74 -71.29 -38.18
N GLU A 42 10.63 -72.46 -37.55
CA GLU A 42 9.42 -73.28 -37.61
C GLU A 42 9.49 -74.38 -36.53
N GLN A 43 8.45 -74.42 -35.69
CA GLN A 43 8.15 -75.45 -34.67
C GLN A 43 8.86 -75.33 -33.31
N SER A 44 8.19 -74.68 -32.34
CA SER A 44 7.74 -75.33 -31.09
C SER A 44 7.29 -74.30 -30.05
N ASP A 45 6.08 -74.53 -29.56
CA ASP A 45 5.40 -74.01 -28.38
C ASP A 45 6.26 -73.57 -27.17
N ARG A 46 5.76 -72.52 -26.50
CA ARG A 46 5.94 -72.14 -25.08
C ARG A 46 7.36 -72.08 -24.52
N GLN A 47 7.99 -70.91 -24.60
CA GLN A 47 8.98 -70.48 -23.60
C GLN A 47 8.95 -68.95 -23.45
N GLN A 48 8.72 -68.48 -22.22
CA GLN A 48 8.89 -67.08 -21.81
C GLN A 48 10.29 -66.58 -22.22
N PRO A 49 10.46 -65.29 -22.55
CA PRO A 49 11.80 -64.74 -22.73
C PRO A 49 12.64 -64.99 -21.47
N PRO A 50 13.93 -65.36 -21.59
CA PRO A 50 14.77 -65.60 -20.43
C PRO A 50 14.79 -64.34 -19.54
N PRO A 51 14.74 -64.50 -18.21
CA PRO A 51 14.72 -63.36 -17.31
C PRO A 51 15.97 -62.51 -17.54
N ARG A 52 15.79 -61.20 -17.72
CA ARG A 52 16.88 -60.21 -17.68
C ARG A 52 17.56 -60.36 -16.32
N LEU A 53 18.75 -60.98 -16.29
CA LEU A 53 19.57 -61.09 -15.09
C LEU A 53 20.15 -59.71 -14.79
N VAL A 54 19.56 -59.02 -13.81
CA VAL A 54 20.13 -57.81 -13.22
C VAL A 54 21.19 -58.28 -12.23
N TYR A 55 22.47 -58.07 -12.53
CA TYR A 55 23.56 -58.35 -11.60
C TYR A 55 23.52 -57.30 -10.47
N GLN A 56 22.90 -57.64 -9.35
CA GLN A 56 22.96 -56.83 -8.13
C GLN A 56 24.22 -57.16 -7.33
N SER A 57 24.91 -56.12 -6.85
CA SER A 57 26.08 -56.29 -5.96
C SER A 57 25.69 -57.06 -4.70
N LEU A 58 26.52 -58.01 -4.26
CA LEU A 58 26.33 -58.73 -2.99
C LEU A 58 26.41 -57.81 -1.76
N LEU A 59 27.04 -56.64 -1.92
CA LEU A 59 27.12 -55.56 -0.92
C LEU A 59 25.93 -54.59 -1.02
N SER A 60 25.00 -54.80 -1.96
CA SER A 60 23.79 -54.00 -2.04
C SER A 60 22.97 -54.18 -0.75
N PRO A 61 22.44 -53.10 -0.16
CA PRO A 61 21.61 -53.17 1.05
C PRO A 61 20.35 -54.03 0.87
N GLU A 62 19.83 -54.09 -0.36
CA GLU A 62 18.62 -54.84 -0.73
C GLU A 62 18.83 -56.36 -0.73
N VAL A 63 20.08 -56.82 -0.85
CA VAL A 63 20.41 -58.24 -0.82
C VAL A 63 20.45 -58.67 0.65
N PRO A 64 19.64 -59.64 1.11
CA PRO A 64 19.67 -60.06 2.49
C PRO A 64 21.01 -60.71 2.85
N PHE A 65 21.37 -60.73 4.14
CA PHE A 65 22.60 -61.37 4.58
C PHE A 65 22.59 -62.88 4.31
N SER A 66 21.41 -63.50 4.34
CA SER A 66 21.20 -64.92 4.00
C SER A 66 21.59 -65.26 2.55
N ALA A 67 21.56 -64.28 1.64
CA ALA A 67 22.05 -64.50 0.28
C ALA A 67 23.56 -64.78 0.24
N LEU A 68 24.30 -64.52 1.34
CA LEU A 68 25.72 -64.84 1.48
C LEU A 68 25.98 -66.18 2.19
N ASP A 69 24.95 -66.98 2.51
CA ASP A 69 25.10 -68.25 3.23
C ASP A 69 25.88 -69.32 2.46
N HIS A 70 26.00 -69.15 1.14
CA HIS A 70 26.86 -69.96 0.30
C HIS A 70 28.34 -69.60 0.39
N LEU A 71 28.70 -68.46 1.02
CA LEU A 71 30.08 -68.02 1.21
C LEU A 71 30.63 -68.46 2.58
N PRO A 72 31.93 -68.77 2.69
CA PRO A 72 32.58 -69.05 3.98
C PRO A 72 32.37 -67.92 4.98
N ALA A 73 32.28 -68.25 6.28
CA ALA A 73 32.09 -67.28 7.36
C ALA A 73 33.17 -66.16 7.33
N ASP A 74 34.41 -66.52 7.00
CA ASP A 74 35.57 -65.63 6.95
C ASP A 74 35.70 -64.89 5.60
N SER A 75 34.68 -64.96 4.74
CA SER A 75 34.68 -64.29 3.45
C SER A 75 34.77 -62.77 3.64
N PRO A 76 35.74 -62.08 2.98
CA PRO A 76 35.84 -60.63 3.05
C PRO A 76 34.54 -59.91 2.66
N VAL A 77 33.73 -60.51 1.78
CA VAL A 77 32.43 -59.96 1.36
C VAL A 77 31.40 -60.03 2.49
N ARG A 78 31.39 -61.10 3.29
CA ARG A 78 30.53 -61.20 4.49
C ARG A 78 30.96 -60.16 5.53
N THR A 79 32.26 -60.07 5.81
CA THR A 79 32.80 -59.08 6.76
C THR A 79 32.52 -57.65 6.33
N LEU A 80 32.73 -57.32 5.05
CA LEU A 80 32.42 -55.98 4.53
C LEU A 80 30.94 -55.66 4.61
N LYS A 81 30.05 -56.62 4.33
CA LYS A 81 28.61 -56.43 4.45
C LYS A 81 28.18 -56.24 5.91
N GLU A 82 28.74 -57.01 6.83
CA GLU A 82 28.49 -56.87 8.27
C GLU A 82 28.97 -55.51 8.81
N CYS A 83 30.16 -55.06 8.38
CA CYS A 83 30.65 -53.71 8.68
C CYS A 83 29.74 -52.62 8.12
N LEU A 84 29.28 -52.74 6.87
CA LEU A 84 28.36 -51.77 6.26
C LEU A 84 27.02 -51.73 7.00
N LEU A 85 26.46 -52.88 7.38
CA LEU A 85 25.23 -52.96 8.18
C LEU A 85 25.41 -52.28 9.55
N THR A 86 26.51 -52.56 10.24
CA THR A 86 26.81 -51.97 11.55
C THR A 86 26.99 -50.45 11.48
N LEU A 87 27.69 -49.96 10.45
CA LEU A 87 27.85 -48.53 10.21
C LEU A 87 26.52 -47.85 9.86
N THR A 88 25.71 -48.51 9.02
CA THR A 88 24.38 -48.02 8.65
C THR A 88 23.49 -47.88 9.87
N GLU A 89 23.45 -48.90 10.74
CA GLU A 89 22.67 -48.86 11.98
C GLU A 89 23.16 -47.75 12.92
N GLY A 90 24.48 -47.56 13.03
CA GLY A 90 25.06 -46.49 13.82
C GLY A 90 24.66 -45.09 13.32
N TRP A 91 24.64 -44.87 12.00
CA TRP A 91 24.19 -43.61 11.42
C TRP A 91 22.69 -43.40 11.54
N ILE A 92 21.86 -44.45 11.36
CA ILE A 92 20.42 -44.35 11.59
C ILE A 92 20.13 -43.97 13.05
N LYS A 93 20.81 -44.61 14.00
CA LYS A 93 20.69 -44.26 15.42
C LYS A 93 21.05 -42.80 15.68
N CYS A 94 22.17 -42.33 15.13
CA CYS A 94 22.59 -40.93 15.25
C CYS A 94 21.53 -39.97 14.64
N LEU A 95 20.95 -40.31 13.49
CA LEU A 95 19.89 -39.52 12.88
C LEU A 95 18.63 -39.47 13.76
N TYR A 96 18.25 -40.58 14.40
CA TYR A 96 17.11 -40.62 15.33
C TYR A 96 17.38 -39.92 16.66
N GLU A 97 18.64 -39.77 17.09
CA GLU A 97 18.99 -38.92 18.22
C GLU A 97 18.79 -37.43 17.89
N ILE A 98 19.02 -37.02 16.63
CA ILE A 98 18.81 -35.63 16.17
C ILE A 98 17.33 -35.37 15.85
N ALA A 99 16.67 -36.30 15.17
CA ALA A 99 15.30 -36.20 14.71
C ALA A 99 14.51 -37.49 15.03
N PRO A 100 14.08 -37.68 16.30
CA PRO A 100 13.34 -38.87 16.73
C PRO A 100 12.08 -39.13 15.92
N SER A 101 11.45 -38.06 15.43
CA SER A 101 10.23 -38.07 14.61
C SER A 101 10.36 -38.90 13.34
N LEU A 102 11.57 -39.13 12.82
CA LEU A 102 11.82 -39.91 11.61
C LEU A 102 11.69 -41.43 11.83
N ASN A 103 11.72 -41.90 13.08
CA ASN A 103 11.52 -43.31 13.38
C ASN A 103 10.03 -43.65 13.30
N ASP A 104 9.60 -44.14 12.14
CA ASP A 104 8.24 -44.60 11.88
C ASP A 104 8.11 -46.13 11.90
N SER A 105 9.15 -46.84 12.34
CA SER A 105 9.12 -48.30 12.55
C SER A 105 8.36 -48.69 13.83
N LEU A 106 8.22 -47.75 14.77
CA LEU A 106 7.55 -47.92 16.05
C LEU A 106 6.30 -47.04 16.13
N ALA A 107 5.31 -47.47 16.91
CA ALA A 107 4.09 -46.68 17.15
C ALA A 107 4.34 -45.44 18.03
N THR A 108 5.42 -45.46 18.83
CA THR A 108 5.82 -44.40 19.75
C THR A 108 7.24 -43.94 19.45
N ILE A 109 7.51 -42.66 19.66
CA ILE A 109 8.83 -42.04 19.51
C ILE A 109 9.39 -41.62 20.88
N VAL A 110 10.70 -41.43 20.95
CA VAL A 110 11.37 -40.88 22.15
C VAL A 110 10.96 -39.43 22.30
N ASP A 111 10.55 -39.04 23.50
CA ASP A 111 10.20 -37.66 23.80
C ASP A 111 11.49 -36.80 23.86
N PRO A 112 11.61 -35.75 23.02
CA PRO A 112 12.77 -34.86 23.07
C PRO A 112 12.82 -34.00 24.34
N GLU A 113 11.70 -33.74 25.01
CA GLU A 113 11.66 -32.97 26.26
C GLU A 113 12.00 -33.85 27.48
N GLU A 114 11.66 -35.14 27.40
CA GLU A 114 11.91 -36.14 28.43
C GLU A 114 12.64 -37.37 27.84
N PRO A 115 13.99 -37.38 27.80
CA PRO A 115 14.80 -38.33 27.01
C PRO A 115 14.64 -39.83 27.34
N ASN A 116 13.83 -40.19 28.34
CA ASN A 116 13.56 -41.56 28.77
C ASN A 116 12.07 -41.96 28.68
N THR A 117 11.21 -41.07 28.21
CA THR A 117 9.79 -41.35 28.01
C THR A 117 9.50 -41.47 26.52
N THR A 118 8.42 -42.18 26.19
CA THR A 118 7.98 -42.36 24.81
C THR A 118 6.57 -41.83 24.69
N ARG A 119 6.30 -41.10 23.61
CA ARG A 119 4.98 -40.56 23.29
C ARG A 119 4.51 -40.95 21.90
N GLU A 120 3.22 -40.82 21.64
CA GLU A 120 2.69 -40.94 20.28
C GLU A 120 3.16 -39.74 19.43
N PRO A 121 3.44 -39.94 18.13
CA PRO A 121 3.78 -38.85 17.22
C PRO A 121 2.67 -37.79 17.17
N ASP A 122 3.04 -36.53 17.31
CA ASP A 122 2.14 -35.39 17.19
C ASP A 122 2.17 -34.78 15.78
N THR A 123 1.42 -33.70 15.58
CA THR A 123 1.40 -32.98 14.31
C THR A 123 2.79 -32.47 13.91
N GLY A 124 3.60 -31.97 14.85
CA GLY A 124 4.95 -31.50 14.59
C GLY A 124 5.87 -32.62 14.09
N ASP A 125 5.74 -33.83 14.63
CA ASP A 125 6.49 -35.00 14.16
C ASP A 125 6.12 -35.40 12.74
N HIS A 126 4.83 -35.34 12.39
CA HIS A 126 4.39 -35.59 11.03
C HIS A 126 4.96 -34.56 10.06
N VAL A 127 5.02 -33.27 10.43
CA VAL A 127 5.67 -32.24 9.62
C VAL A 127 7.17 -32.51 9.47
N ARG A 128 7.88 -32.91 10.53
CA ARG A 128 9.32 -33.28 10.43
C ARG A 128 9.55 -34.47 9.47
N ARG A 129 8.61 -35.41 9.39
CA ARG A 129 8.63 -36.47 8.37
C ARG A 129 8.44 -35.90 6.96
N TYR A 130 7.58 -34.89 6.79
CA TYR A 130 7.44 -34.17 5.51
C TYR A 130 8.70 -33.37 5.15
N VAL A 131 9.42 -32.79 6.12
CA VAL A 131 10.72 -32.12 5.88
C VAL A 131 11.72 -33.06 5.21
N LEU A 132 11.76 -34.35 5.61
CA LEU A 132 12.57 -35.36 4.92
C LEU A 132 12.10 -35.58 3.47
N ARG A 133 10.80 -35.61 3.23
CA ARG A 133 10.24 -35.80 1.88
C ARG A 133 10.57 -34.62 0.97
N GLU A 134 10.50 -33.40 1.48
CA GLU A 134 10.92 -32.18 0.77
C GLU A 134 12.42 -32.19 0.46
N PHE A 135 13.25 -32.60 1.43
CA PHE A 135 14.68 -32.77 1.20
C PHE A 135 14.96 -33.74 0.05
N LEU A 136 14.26 -34.89 0.02
CA LEU A 136 14.40 -35.86 -1.05
C LEU A 136 13.95 -35.28 -2.39
N LEU A 137 12.79 -34.62 -2.45
CA LEU A 137 12.32 -33.98 -3.67
C LEU A 137 13.36 -32.99 -4.23
N TRP A 138 14.06 -32.27 -3.36
CA TRP A 138 14.99 -31.21 -3.74
C TRP A 138 16.41 -31.68 -4.06
N LYS A 139 16.89 -32.74 -3.38
CA LYS A 139 18.29 -33.19 -3.45
C LYS A 139 18.50 -34.57 -4.05
N ALA A 140 17.51 -35.45 -4.02
CA ALA A 140 17.70 -36.83 -4.45
C ALA A 140 17.85 -36.96 -5.96
N ASP A 141 18.68 -37.90 -6.38
CA ASP A 141 18.78 -38.32 -7.77
C ASP A 141 17.58 -39.21 -8.18
N GLU A 142 17.49 -39.55 -9.47
CA GLU A 142 16.38 -40.32 -10.02
C GLU A 142 16.26 -41.71 -9.35
N ASP A 143 17.38 -42.34 -9.02
CA ASP A 143 17.42 -43.68 -8.40
C ASP A 143 16.93 -43.64 -6.96
N ILE A 144 17.37 -42.67 -6.15
CA ILE A 144 16.93 -42.47 -4.77
C ILE A 144 15.44 -42.08 -4.76
N MET A 145 14.99 -41.22 -5.66
CA MET A 145 13.57 -40.87 -5.78
C MET A 145 12.71 -42.07 -6.15
N LEU A 146 13.16 -42.94 -7.05
CA LEU A 146 12.46 -44.17 -7.41
C LEU A 146 12.32 -45.11 -6.21
N LYS A 147 13.36 -45.22 -5.38
CA LYS A 147 13.33 -45.98 -4.12
C LYS A 147 12.37 -45.36 -3.11
N ALA A 148 12.42 -44.05 -2.94
CA ALA A 148 11.55 -43.31 -2.01
C ALA A 148 10.06 -43.41 -2.39
N ARG A 149 9.75 -43.47 -3.70
CA ARG A 149 8.38 -43.69 -4.20
C ARG A 149 7.85 -45.10 -3.98
N LYS A 150 8.74 -46.09 -3.95
CA LYS A 150 8.39 -47.52 -3.76
C LYS A 150 8.32 -47.94 -2.30
N THR A 151 8.87 -47.12 -1.40
CA THR A 151 8.95 -47.43 0.02
C THR A 151 7.93 -46.58 0.77
N GLU A 152 7.12 -47.18 1.63
CA GLU A 152 6.10 -46.46 2.41
C GLU A 152 6.64 -46.00 3.78
N ASN A 153 7.67 -46.66 4.29
CA ASN A 153 8.23 -46.46 5.63
C ASN A 153 9.64 -45.84 5.56
N ILE A 154 9.87 -44.80 6.37
CA ILE A 154 11.12 -44.04 6.42
C ILE A 154 12.27 -44.93 6.90
N ASP A 155 12.10 -45.69 7.99
CA ASP A 155 13.17 -46.57 8.50
C ASP A 155 13.64 -47.58 7.45
N THR A 156 12.68 -48.20 6.75
CA THR A 156 12.93 -49.14 5.66
C THR A 156 13.72 -48.47 4.54
N PHE A 157 13.33 -47.24 4.17
CA PHE A 157 14.02 -46.49 3.14
C PHE A 157 15.45 -46.17 3.55
N LEU A 158 15.69 -45.64 4.76
CA LEU A 158 17.01 -45.27 5.26
C LEU A 158 18.00 -46.45 5.22
N ARG A 159 17.54 -47.66 5.51
CA ARG A 159 18.33 -48.90 5.42
C ARG A 159 18.72 -49.26 3.97
N THR A 160 17.97 -48.79 2.96
CA THR A 160 18.26 -49.06 1.54
C THR A 160 19.21 -48.05 0.88
N VAL A 161 19.48 -46.91 1.54
CA VAL A 161 20.29 -45.79 1.02
C VAL A 161 21.36 -45.31 2.01
N PRO A 162 22.25 -46.20 2.49
CA PRO A 162 23.21 -45.86 3.55
C PRO A 162 24.19 -44.72 3.19
N TRP A 163 24.44 -44.50 1.90
CA TRP A 163 25.32 -43.43 1.43
C TRP A 163 24.74 -42.02 1.62
N MET A 164 23.42 -41.88 1.79
CA MET A 164 22.76 -40.58 1.98
C MET A 164 22.61 -40.20 3.46
N LEU A 165 22.82 -41.14 4.39
CA LEU A 165 22.61 -40.92 5.83
C LEU A 165 23.46 -39.79 6.39
N GLN A 166 24.71 -39.65 5.94
CA GLN A 166 25.58 -38.56 6.37
C GLN A 166 25.08 -37.18 5.93
N ASP A 167 24.49 -37.09 4.73
CA ASP A 167 23.95 -35.84 4.21
C ASP A 167 22.65 -35.48 4.93
N LEU A 168 21.83 -36.49 5.27
CA LEU A 168 20.63 -36.31 6.10
C LEU A 168 20.98 -35.84 7.51
N ILE A 169 21.97 -36.46 8.16
CA ILE A 169 22.43 -36.03 9.50
C ILE A 169 22.85 -34.56 9.46
N LYS A 170 23.72 -34.17 8.53
CA LYS A 170 24.16 -32.77 8.38
C LYS A 170 23.00 -31.81 8.10
N PHE A 171 22.03 -32.25 7.30
CA PHE A 171 20.84 -31.46 7.01
C PHE A 171 20.02 -31.21 8.27
N PHE A 172 19.66 -32.25 9.02
CA PHE A 172 18.87 -32.09 10.25
C PHE A 172 19.62 -31.37 11.37
N GLU A 173 20.95 -31.49 11.46
CA GLU A 173 21.78 -30.65 12.35
C GLU A 173 21.80 -29.17 11.97
N SER A 174 21.52 -28.86 10.70
CA SER A 174 21.51 -27.49 10.18
C SER A 174 20.10 -26.93 9.98
N LEU A 175 19.06 -27.72 10.28
CA LEU A 175 17.67 -27.32 10.17
C LEU A 175 17.40 -26.15 11.13
N GLY A 176 16.87 -25.06 10.61
CA GLY A 176 16.68 -23.80 11.35
C GLY A 176 17.57 -22.66 10.87
N ARG A 177 18.58 -22.93 10.04
CA ARG A 177 19.31 -21.87 9.32
C ARG A 177 18.44 -21.23 8.24
N ALA A 178 18.71 -19.97 7.92
CA ALA A 178 17.92 -19.17 6.96
C ALA A 178 17.71 -19.85 5.59
N ASP A 179 18.69 -20.59 5.09
CA ASP A 179 18.62 -21.35 3.83
C ASP A 179 17.80 -22.63 3.93
N THR A 180 17.51 -23.13 5.14
CA THR A 180 16.75 -24.36 5.38
C THR A 180 15.29 -24.12 5.80
N LEU A 181 14.92 -22.90 6.18
CA LEU A 181 13.57 -22.58 6.69
C LEU A 181 12.45 -22.91 5.69
N HIS A 182 12.74 -22.79 4.38
CA HIS A 182 11.77 -23.11 3.34
C HIS A 182 11.35 -24.59 3.37
N PHE A 183 12.21 -25.52 3.79
CA PHE A 183 11.83 -26.94 3.92
C PHE A 183 10.73 -27.15 4.96
N ILE A 184 10.77 -26.41 6.07
CA ILE A 184 9.74 -26.46 7.11
C ILE A 184 8.44 -25.84 6.58
N ARG A 185 8.54 -24.68 5.93
CA ARG A 185 7.40 -24.01 5.28
C ARG A 185 6.68 -24.95 4.30
N ASP A 186 7.43 -25.56 3.40
CA ASP A 186 6.89 -26.41 2.33
C ASP A 186 6.30 -27.70 2.93
N ALA A 187 6.99 -28.30 3.91
CA ALA A 187 6.50 -29.46 4.65
C ALA A 187 5.18 -29.21 5.41
N VAL A 188 5.03 -28.04 6.04
CA VAL A 188 3.77 -27.66 6.70
C VAL A 188 2.64 -27.55 5.68
N CYS A 189 2.91 -26.90 4.54
CA CYS A 189 1.90 -26.72 3.51
C CYS A 189 1.47 -28.06 2.92
N ASP A 190 2.41 -28.98 2.65
CA ASP A 190 2.10 -30.31 2.13
C ASP A 190 1.39 -31.20 3.15
N TYR A 191 1.78 -31.13 4.43
CA TYR A 191 1.07 -31.83 5.49
C TYR A 191 -0.40 -31.38 5.54
N VAL A 192 -0.66 -30.08 5.63
CA VAL A 192 -2.02 -29.52 5.65
C VAL A 192 -2.78 -29.86 4.38
N ALA A 193 -2.15 -29.76 3.20
CA ALA A 193 -2.77 -30.14 1.94
C ALA A 193 -3.17 -31.63 1.92
N SER A 194 -2.34 -32.52 2.47
CA SER A 194 -2.62 -33.96 2.52
C SER A 194 -3.80 -34.33 3.42
N CYS A 195 -4.10 -33.52 4.44
CA CYS A 195 -5.24 -33.72 5.34
C CYS A 195 -6.58 -33.36 4.68
N HIS A 196 -6.59 -32.37 3.79
CA HIS A 196 -7.83 -31.77 3.27
C HIS A 196 -8.15 -32.12 1.82
N ASN A 197 -7.13 -32.38 1.00
CA ASN A 197 -7.30 -32.56 -0.44
C ASN A 197 -7.10 -34.04 -0.84
N PRO A 198 -7.95 -34.59 -1.71
CA PRO A 198 -7.68 -35.88 -2.33
C PRO A 198 -6.42 -35.82 -3.22
N PRO A 199 -5.74 -36.96 -3.46
CA PRO A 199 -4.55 -37.00 -4.29
C PRO A 199 -4.85 -36.56 -5.73
N ASP A 200 -4.29 -35.42 -6.12
CA ASP A 200 -4.43 -34.83 -7.46
C ASP A 200 -3.25 -35.22 -8.38
N ALA A 201 -3.41 -34.99 -9.70
CA ALA A 201 -2.44 -35.36 -10.73
C ALA A 201 -1.06 -34.67 -10.63
N SER A 202 -0.93 -33.62 -9.80
CA SER A 202 0.30 -32.82 -9.61
C SER A 202 1.04 -33.14 -8.31
N SER A 203 0.73 -34.26 -7.67
CA SER A 203 1.32 -34.70 -6.40
C SER A 203 1.98 -36.08 -6.57
N VAL A 204 3.00 -36.35 -5.77
CA VAL A 204 3.80 -37.58 -5.82
C VAL A 204 3.86 -38.19 -4.43
N MET A 205 3.69 -39.51 -4.35
CA MET A 205 3.88 -40.25 -3.11
C MET A 205 5.38 -40.47 -2.85
N ILE A 206 5.87 -39.99 -1.71
CA ILE A 206 7.26 -40.13 -1.26
C ILE A 206 7.21 -40.63 0.19
N LEU A 207 7.79 -41.81 0.48
CA LEU A 207 7.81 -42.39 1.83
C LEU A 207 6.42 -42.41 2.47
N GLY A 208 5.42 -42.90 1.73
CA GLY A 208 4.04 -43.03 2.18
C GLY A 208 3.26 -41.71 2.36
N GLY A 209 3.87 -40.54 2.11
CA GLY A 209 3.22 -39.23 2.19
C GLY A 209 3.04 -38.58 0.82
N LEU A 210 2.00 -37.76 0.66
CA LEU A 210 1.68 -37.08 -0.59
C LEU A 210 2.36 -35.70 -0.61
N VAL A 211 3.33 -35.52 -1.51
CA VAL A 211 4.08 -34.26 -1.69
C VAL A 211 3.65 -33.56 -2.97
N THR A 212 3.50 -32.24 -2.94
CA THR A 212 3.06 -31.46 -4.10
C THR A 212 4.26 -31.12 -4.99
N THR A 213 4.13 -31.32 -6.31
CA THR A 213 5.23 -31.03 -7.25
C THR A 213 5.09 -29.70 -7.99
N GLU A 214 3.98 -28.98 -7.81
CA GLU A 214 3.74 -27.67 -8.43
C GLU A 214 3.67 -26.53 -7.40
N ASP A 215 4.56 -25.55 -7.56
CA ASP A 215 4.66 -24.33 -6.72
C ASP A 215 3.40 -23.44 -6.68
N ARG A 216 2.41 -23.74 -7.54
CA ARG A 216 1.17 -22.95 -7.68
C ARG A 216 0.11 -23.28 -6.63
N ARG A 217 0.31 -24.34 -5.85
CA ARG A 217 -0.70 -24.84 -4.89
C ARG A 217 -0.35 -24.60 -3.42
N TYR A 218 0.88 -24.19 -3.13
CA TYR A 218 1.26 -23.84 -1.77
C TYR A 218 0.62 -22.51 -1.36
N LYS A 219 -0.22 -22.55 -0.31
CA LYS A 219 -0.74 -21.36 0.36
C LYS A 219 -0.66 -21.59 1.86
N MET A 220 -0.07 -20.65 2.59
CA MET A 220 0.05 -20.78 4.04
C MET A 220 -1.29 -20.43 4.71
N ARG A 221 -2.08 -21.46 5.02
CA ARG A 221 -3.38 -21.31 5.71
C ARG A 221 -3.19 -21.04 7.21
N VAL A 222 -4.25 -20.61 7.89
CA VAL A 222 -4.25 -20.39 9.35
C VAL A 222 -3.75 -21.61 10.11
N GLU A 223 -4.23 -22.80 9.74
CA GLU A 223 -3.77 -24.07 10.34
C GLU A 223 -2.25 -24.29 10.18
N GLY A 224 -1.67 -23.89 9.04
CA GLY A 224 -0.22 -23.99 8.84
C GLY A 224 0.54 -23.05 9.76
N TRP A 225 0.05 -21.82 9.94
CA TRP A 225 0.61 -20.88 10.90
C TRP A 225 0.48 -21.37 12.35
N ASP A 226 -0.66 -21.99 12.71
CA ASP A 226 -0.87 -22.57 14.03
C ASP A 226 0.11 -23.72 14.32
N ILE A 227 0.37 -24.58 13.33
CA ILE A 227 1.36 -25.66 13.44
C ILE A 227 2.76 -25.08 13.64
N LEU A 228 3.15 -24.06 12.87
CA LEU A 228 4.43 -23.38 13.04
C LEU A 228 4.56 -22.76 14.44
N TYR A 229 3.49 -22.12 14.93
CA TYR A 229 3.46 -21.51 16.25
C TYR A 229 3.58 -22.53 17.39
N ALA A 230 2.83 -23.63 17.29
CA ALA A 230 2.75 -24.64 18.35
C ALA A 230 3.98 -25.56 18.43
N TYR A 231 4.56 -25.96 17.28
CA TYR A 231 5.56 -27.04 17.22
C TYR A 231 6.96 -26.58 16.77
N PHE A 232 7.08 -25.39 16.20
CA PHE A 232 8.34 -24.86 15.66
C PHE A 232 8.67 -23.45 16.18
N GLY A 233 8.15 -23.09 17.36
CA GLY A 233 8.35 -21.77 17.95
C GLY A 233 9.81 -21.44 18.32
N ASP A 234 10.65 -22.46 18.49
CA ASP A 234 12.10 -22.36 18.66
C ASP A 234 12.83 -21.97 17.36
N LEU A 235 12.22 -22.23 16.20
CA LEU A 235 12.77 -21.90 14.88
C LEU A 235 12.11 -20.67 14.25
N VAL A 236 10.83 -20.43 14.56
CA VAL A 236 10.05 -19.33 14.00
C VAL A 236 9.95 -18.21 15.02
N HIS A 237 10.52 -17.07 14.65
CA HIS A 237 10.50 -15.83 15.41
C HIS A 237 9.97 -14.69 14.55
N TRP A 238 9.58 -13.58 15.19
CA TRP A 238 9.14 -12.39 14.45
C TRP A 238 10.13 -11.93 13.36
N GLU A 239 11.43 -12.10 13.59
CA GLU A 239 12.48 -11.64 12.66
C GLU A 239 12.57 -12.44 11.36
N ASN A 240 12.18 -13.72 11.38
CA ASN A 240 12.24 -14.63 10.24
C ASN A 240 10.86 -15.13 9.78
N ILE A 241 9.76 -14.69 10.41
CA ILE A 241 8.40 -15.13 10.08
C ILE A 241 8.05 -14.91 8.60
N ARG A 242 8.55 -13.83 7.99
CA ARG A 242 8.35 -13.54 6.57
C ARG A 242 9.05 -14.53 5.63
N SER A 243 10.09 -15.23 6.10
CA SER A 243 10.75 -16.28 5.32
C SER A 243 9.86 -17.52 5.13
N PHE A 244 8.79 -17.64 5.91
CA PHE A 244 7.78 -18.69 5.77
C PHE A 244 6.61 -18.28 4.86
N CYS A 245 6.59 -17.06 4.33
CA CYS A 245 5.57 -16.65 3.35
C CYS A 245 5.93 -17.18 1.95
N ILE A 246 4.94 -17.68 1.21
CA ILE A 246 5.10 -18.12 -0.18
C ILE A 246 4.81 -16.95 -1.13
N ASP A 247 3.78 -16.17 -0.83
CA ASP A 247 3.41 -14.95 -1.53
C ASP A 247 3.14 -13.81 -0.55
N PHE A 248 2.81 -12.62 -1.07
CA PHE A 248 2.55 -11.48 -0.19
C PHE A 248 1.20 -11.58 0.53
N GLU A 249 0.25 -12.38 0.05
CA GLU A 249 -1.01 -12.62 0.77
C GLU A 249 -0.76 -13.36 2.09
N ASP A 250 0.18 -14.31 2.11
CA ASP A 250 0.61 -14.99 3.34
C ASP A 250 1.19 -13.98 4.34
N ALA A 251 1.98 -13.00 3.87
CA ALA A 251 2.54 -11.93 4.71
C ALA A 251 1.45 -11.01 5.28
N VAL A 252 0.40 -10.71 4.50
CA VAL A 252 -0.77 -9.98 4.99
C VAL A 252 -1.51 -10.79 6.04
N LEU A 253 -1.79 -12.06 5.75
CA LEU A 253 -2.54 -12.96 6.63
C LEU A 253 -1.88 -13.09 8.00
N ILE A 254 -0.57 -13.37 8.06
CA ILE A 254 0.12 -13.52 9.34
C ILE A 254 0.10 -12.22 10.16
N ASN A 255 0.27 -11.05 9.52
CA ASN A 255 0.16 -9.76 10.20
C ASN A 255 -1.27 -9.52 10.72
N GLN A 256 -2.31 -9.95 9.98
CA GLN A 256 -3.71 -9.87 10.43
C GLN A 256 -3.97 -10.77 11.65
N LEU A 257 -3.50 -12.03 11.62
CA LEU A 257 -3.65 -12.96 12.74
C LEU A 257 -2.97 -12.45 14.02
N ILE A 258 -1.79 -11.84 13.87
CA ILE A 258 -1.04 -11.21 14.97
C ILE A 258 -1.76 -9.98 15.52
N ALA A 259 -2.24 -9.09 14.63
CA ALA A 259 -3.02 -7.91 15.03
C ALA A 259 -4.32 -8.29 15.75
N MET A 260 -4.98 -9.38 15.34
CA MET A 260 -6.15 -9.96 16.03
C MET A 260 -5.80 -10.62 17.37
N GLY A 261 -4.52 -10.83 17.67
CA GLY A 261 -4.04 -11.40 18.91
C GLY A 261 -4.08 -12.92 18.99
N ARG A 262 -4.09 -13.63 17.85
CA ARG A 262 -4.07 -15.11 17.82
C ARG A 262 -2.81 -15.71 18.45
N TYR A 263 -1.68 -15.01 18.33
CA TYR A 263 -0.35 -15.49 18.77
C TYR A 263 0.20 -14.68 19.95
N LYS A 264 -0.68 -14.31 20.89
CA LYS A 264 -0.35 -13.62 22.14
C LYS A 264 -0.36 -14.63 23.30
N ASN A 265 0.81 -15.15 23.65
CA ASN A 265 1.09 -16.02 24.80
C ASN A 265 0.50 -17.44 24.82
N ILE A 266 1.39 -18.40 25.01
CA ILE A 266 1.10 -19.73 25.55
C ILE A 266 1.26 -19.64 27.09
N PRO A 267 0.38 -20.27 27.89
CA PRO A 267 0.46 -20.25 29.36
C PRO A 267 1.82 -20.68 29.96
N ASP A 268 2.61 -21.44 29.20
CA ASP A 268 3.87 -22.07 29.66
C ASP A 268 5.14 -21.30 29.26
N GLY A 269 5.03 -20.02 28.86
CA GLY A 269 6.19 -19.18 28.51
C GLY A 269 6.74 -19.40 27.09
N GLY A 270 5.89 -19.88 26.18
CA GLY A 270 6.22 -20.03 24.76
C GLY A 270 6.46 -18.68 24.04
N PRO A 271 7.00 -18.72 22.80
CA PRO A 271 7.42 -17.52 22.09
C PRO A 271 6.25 -16.59 21.74
N GLU A 272 6.38 -15.31 22.05
CA GLU A 272 5.49 -14.28 21.52
C GLU A 272 5.93 -13.92 20.09
N TRP A 273 5.04 -14.12 19.12
CA TRP A 273 5.26 -13.60 17.75
C TRP A 273 4.86 -12.13 17.63
N VAL A 274 4.53 -11.46 18.75
CA VAL A 274 4.22 -10.03 18.78
C VAL A 274 5.49 -9.26 19.13
N LYS A 275 5.95 -8.40 18.22
CA LYS A 275 6.99 -7.42 18.54
C LYS A 275 6.34 -6.08 18.84
N GLU A 276 6.31 -5.69 20.11
CA GLU A 276 5.82 -4.37 20.52
C GLU A 276 6.58 -3.26 19.78
N GLY A 277 5.83 -2.25 19.29
CA GLY A 277 6.39 -1.11 18.58
C GLY A 277 6.97 -1.40 17.19
N HIS A 278 6.69 -2.58 16.60
CA HIS A 278 7.08 -2.81 15.21
C HIS A 278 6.15 -2.06 14.24
N VAL A 279 6.73 -1.34 13.27
CA VAL A 279 6.01 -0.48 12.31
C VAL A 279 4.85 -1.20 11.61
N SER A 280 5.02 -2.48 11.27
CA SER A 280 3.97 -3.27 10.60
C SER A 280 2.75 -3.58 11.47
N GLN A 281 2.82 -3.33 12.78
CA GLN A 281 1.77 -3.59 13.77
C GLN A 281 1.26 -2.29 14.44
N GLU A 282 1.82 -1.11 14.12
CA GLU A 282 1.43 0.16 14.74
C GLU A 282 0.00 0.59 14.41
N ASN A 283 -0.53 0.23 13.23
CA ASN A 283 -1.89 0.59 12.82
C ASN A 283 -2.65 -0.63 12.27
N HIS A 284 -3.51 -1.22 13.10
CA HIS A 284 -4.28 -2.41 12.75
C HIS A 284 -5.27 -2.19 11.59
N PHE A 285 -5.80 -0.97 11.42
CA PHE A 285 -6.75 -0.69 10.34
C PHE A 285 -6.10 -0.89 8.96
N LEU A 286 -4.85 -0.44 8.80
CA LEU A 286 -4.08 -0.64 7.56
C LEU A 286 -3.91 -2.13 7.23
N ILE A 287 -3.54 -2.93 8.24
CA ILE A 287 -3.29 -4.37 8.11
C ILE A 287 -4.56 -5.12 7.72
N MET A 288 -5.70 -4.77 8.31
CA MET A 288 -7.00 -5.36 7.99
C MET A 288 -7.43 -5.05 6.55
N HIS A 289 -7.01 -3.91 6.00
CA HIS A 289 -7.20 -3.57 4.58
C HIS A 289 -6.12 -4.14 3.65
N GLY A 290 -5.12 -4.85 4.19
CA GLY A 290 -4.07 -5.53 3.42
C GLY A 290 -2.84 -4.68 3.11
N PHE A 291 -2.69 -3.52 3.77
CA PHE A 291 -1.49 -2.69 3.69
C PHE A 291 -0.55 -3.01 4.85
N VAL A 292 0.68 -3.44 4.55
CA VAL A 292 1.69 -3.80 5.56
C VAL A 292 2.87 -2.84 5.45
N ALA A 293 3.13 -2.09 6.52
CA ALA A 293 4.33 -1.26 6.61
C ALA A 293 5.59 -2.13 6.72
N ALA A 294 6.64 -1.79 5.97
CA ALA A 294 7.90 -2.51 5.96
C ALA A 294 8.97 -1.79 6.79
N THR A 295 9.11 -0.48 6.61
CA THR A 295 10.03 0.37 7.36
C THR A 295 9.55 1.81 7.36
N MET A 296 10.01 2.60 8.32
CA MET A 296 9.65 3.99 8.49
C MET A 296 10.77 4.68 9.25
N GLU A 297 11.13 5.89 8.84
CA GLU A 297 12.10 6.70 9.58
C GLU A 297 11.40 7.92 10.18
N PHE A 298 11.66 8.13 11.47
CA PHE A 298 11.10 9.21 12.26
C PHE A 298 12.06 10.40 12.26
N SER A 299 11.52 11.61 12.17
CA SER A 299 12.17 12.73 12.84
C SER A 299 11.79 12.67 14.31
N ASP A 300 12.75 12.32 15.17
CA ASP A 300 12.71 12.65 16.59
C ASP A 300 12.42 14.16 16.80
N PRO A 301 11.89 14.57 17.98
CA PRO A 301 11.31 15.89 18.25
C PRO A 301 12.08 17.04 17.59
N PRO A 302 11.38 18.11 17.15
CA PRO A 302 11.91 19.09 16.21
C PRO A 302 13.33 19.48 16.61
N ILE A 303 14.31 18.95 15.87
CA ILE A 303 15.71 19.34 16.04
C ILE A 303 15.68 20.87 15.92
N PRO A 304 16.15 21.63 16.94
CA PRO A 304 16.11 23.07 16.86
C PRO A 304 16.77 23.48 15.53
N PRO A 305 16.12 24.35 14.74
CA PRO A 305 16.49 24.58 13.35
C PRO A 305 17.94 25.03 13.19
N ILE A 306 18.55 25.53 14.26
CA ILE A 306 19.98 25.83 14.32
C ILE A 306 20.51 25.30 15.66
N VAL A 307 21.46 24.36 15.60
CA VAL A 307 22.28 23.96 16.75
C VAL A 307 23.58 24.74 16.66
N THR A 308 23.84 25.60 17.66
CA THR A 308 25.16 26.19 17.88
C THR A 308 25.95 25.29 18.83
N GLY A 309 26.96 24.60 18.30
CA GLY A 309 27.89 23.84 19.14
C GLY A 309 28.87 24.76 19.87
N ASP A 310 29.51 24.25 20.93
CA ASP A 310 30.57 24.94 21.67
C ASP A 310 31.77 25.33 20.78
N ASP A 311 31.85 24.72 19.60
CA ASP A 311 32.88 24.84 18.56
C ASP A 311 32.77 26.15 17.74
N GLY A 312 31.76 26.98 17.97
CA GLY A 312 31.53 28.21 17.20
C GLY A 312 30.93 27.98 15.81
N ILE A 313 30.29 26.83 15.59
CA ILE A 313 29.64 26.45 14.32
C ILE A 313 28.12 26.38 14.53
N ALA A 314 27.37 27.08 13.67
CA ALA A 314 25.93 26.97 13.54
C ALA A 314 25.59 25.93 12.47
N THR A 315 24.82 24.90 12.84
CA THR A 315 24.37 23.85 11.91
C THR A 315 22.86 23.83 11.85
N GLN A 316 22.32 23.87 10.62
CA GLN A 316 20.91 23.64 10.33
C GLN A 316 20.76 22.29 9.65
N ARG A 317 19.86 21.45 10.18
CA ARG A 317 19.52 20.13 9.65
C ARG A 317 18.02 20.07 9.38
N GLU A 318 17.65 19.55 8.23
CA GLU A 318 16.26 19.28 7.86
C GLU A 318 16.12 17.81 7.53
N SER A 319 15.05 17.20 8.02
CA SER A 319 14.71 15.80 7.73
C SER A 319 13.22 15.69 7.40
N ARG A 320 12.91 14.78 6.48
CA ARG A 320 11.56 14.43 6.08
C ARG A 320 11.25 13.04 6.60
N CYS A 321 10.07 12.86 7.17
CA CYS A 321 9.58 11.53 7.52
C CYS A 321 9.25 10.76 6.24
N TYR A 322 9.49 9.45 6.23
CA TYR A 322 9.04 8.57 5.17
C TYR A 322 8.51 7.25 5.72
N LEU A 323 7.68 6.60 4.92
CA LEU A 323 7.18 5.25 5.13
C LEU A 323 7.42 4.43 3.85
N VAL A 324 7.86 3.19 4.03
CA VAL A 324 7.77 2.16 2.99
C VAL A 324 6.69 1.17 3.40
N GLY A 325 5.67 1.00 2.56
CA GLY A 325 4.59 0.04 2.76
C GLY A 325 4.37 -0.83 1.53
N ARG A 326 3.60 -1.90 1.69
CA ARG A 326 3.34 -2.86 0.63
C ARG A 326 1.90 -3.34 0.64
N MET A 327 1.39 -3.64 -0.55
CA MET A 327 0.03 -4.13 -0.74
C MET A 327 -0.01 -5.14 -1.89
N ALA A 328 -0.73 -6.25 -1.71
CA ALA A 328 -0.86 -7.29 -2.74
C ALA A 328 -1.50 -6.72 -4.01
N LYS A 329 -0.99 -7.10 -5.20
CA LYS A 329 -1.58 -6.64 -6.48
C LYS A 329 -3.01 -7.13 -6.69
N LYS A 330 -3.32 -8.31 -6.15
CA LYS A 330 -4.67 -8.90 -6.18
C LYS A 330 -5.65 -8.16 -5.28
N ASN A 331 -5.18 -7.29 -4.38
CA ASN A 331 -6.07 -6.53 -3.51
C ASN A 331 -6.81 -5.46 -4.33
N PRO A 332 -8.16 -5.46 -4.33
CA PRO A 332 -8.95 -4.53 -5.15
C PRO A 332 -8.76 -3.06 -4.79
N LEU A 333 -8.27 -2.74 -3.59
CA LEU A 333 -8.05 -1.37 -3.13
C LEU A 333 -6.66 -0.82 -3.54
N ALA A 334 -5.74 -1.65 -4.03
CA ALA A 334 -4.36 -1.26 -4.25
C ALA A 334 -4.24 -0.12 -5.28
N GLU A 335 -4.83 -0.27 -6.46
CA GLU A 335 -4.77 0.76 -7.51
C GLU A 335 -5.47 2.06 -7.10
N SER A 336 -6.62 1.98 -6.44
CA SER A 336 -7.34 3.17 -5.95
C SER A 336 -6.53 3.90 -4.88
N LEU A 337 -5.88 3.17 -3.97
CA LEU A 337 -4.97 3.77 -2.99
C LEU A 337 -3.77 4.45 -3.66
N ILE A 338 -3.18 3.82 -4.68
CA ILE A 338 -2.09 4.41 -5.46
C ILE A 338 -2.53 5.75 -6.06
N GLN A 339 -3.69 5.79 -6.73
CA GLN A 339 -4.21 7.00 -7.35
C GLN A 339 -4.45 8.13 -6.32
N GLU A 340 -5.05 7.79 -5.18
CA GLU A 340 -5.33 8.73 -4.09
C GLU A 340 -4.06 9.26 -3.40
N LEU A 341 -3.03 8.44 -3.21
CA LEU A 341 -1.78 8.91 -2.60
C LEU A 341 -0.97 9.77 -3.58
N VAL A 342 -0.96 9.40 -4.87
CA VAL A 342 -0.28 10.15 -5.93
C VAL A 342 -0.93 11.52 -6.15
N SER A 343 -2.26 11.66 -5.97
CA SER A 343 -2.97 12.95 -6.09
C SER A 343 -2.71 13.93 -4.95
N ARG A 344 -2.18 13.47 -3.80
CA ARG A 344 -1.87 14.30 -2.61
C ARG A 344 -0.53 15.04 -2.75
N VAL A 345 -0.36 15.74 -3.87
CA VAL A 345 0.89 16.37 -4.30
C VAL A 345 1.36 17.56 -3.44
N ALA A 346 0.51 18.14 -2.58
CA ALA A 346 0.95 19.17 -1.64
C ALA A 346 1.54 18.56 -0.35
N ARG A 347 1.29 17.28 -0.09
CA ARG A 347 1.65 16.60 1.16
C ARG A 347 2.74 15.57 0.97
N PHE A 348 2.66 14.76 -0.08
CA PHE A 348 3.53 13.60 -0.24
C PHE A 348 4.33 13.66 -1.53
N ILE A 349 5.52 13.07 -1.49
CA ILE A 349 6.23 12.53 -2.66
C ILE A 349 6.00 11.02 -2.60
N VAL A 350 5.40 10.46 -3.64
CA VAL A 350 4.99 9.06 -3.68
C VAL A 350 5.63 8.40 -4.88
N VAL A 351 6.28 7.27 -4.64
CA VAL A 351 6.80 6.37 -5.68
C VAL A 351 6.29 4.98 -5.40
N VAL A 352 5.64 4.39 -6.39
CA VAL A 352 5.10 3.04 -6.32
C VAL A 352 5.80 2.18 -7.36
N SER A 353 6.41 1.10 -6.90
CA SER A 353 7.10 0.12 -7.75
C SER A 353 6.29 -1.17 -7.83
N ASP A 354 6.13 -1.68 -9.04
CA ASP A 354 5.65 -3.03 -9.32
C ASP A 354 6.82 -4.00 -9.16
N MET A 355 6.71 -4.88 -8.17
CA MET A 355 7.76 -5.83 -7.85
C MET A 355 7.60 -7.17 -8.60
N GLU A 356 6.53 -7.34 -9.39
CA GLU A 356 6.28 -8.58 -10.14
C GLU A 356 7.22 -8.70 -11.35
N GLY A 357 8.15 -9.67 -11.30
CA GLY A 357 9.07 -9.98 -12.39
C GLY A 357 10.45 -10.47 -11.92
N ASP A 358 11.23 -11.01 -12.88
CA ASP A 358 12.58 -11.57 -12.67
C ASP A 358 13.71 -10.53 -12.78
N ASP A 359 13.40 -9.23 -13.00
CA ASP A 359 14.45 -8.20 -13.01
C ASP A 359 15.04 -8.04 -11.60
N GLU A 360 16.28 -8.49 -11.45
CA GLU A 360 16.93 -8.73 -10.15
C GLU A 360 17.14 -7.44 -9.33
N ASP A 361 17.16 -6.25 -9.92
CA ASP A 361 17.73 -5.06 -9.26
C ASP A 361 16.77 -3.90 -8.90
N ALA A 362 15.59 -3.77 -9.51
CA ALA A 362 14.61 -2.76 -9.09
C ALA A 362 13.24 -3.05 -9.68
N GLY A 363 12.20 -3.12 -8.85
CA GLY A 363 10.82 -3.16 -9.35
C GLY A 363 10.55 -2.01 -10.32
N LYS A 364 9.73 -2.27 -11.33
CA LYS A 364 9.40 -1.28 -12.36
C LYS A 364 8.53 -0.19 -11.73
N VAL A 365 8.91 1.08 -11.90
CA VAL A 365 8.06 2.20 -11.44
C VAL A 365 6.69 2.10 -12.09
N PHE A 366 5.66 1.89 -11.27
CA PHE A 366 4.27 1.77 -11.66
C PHE A 366 3.61 3.14 -11.71
N SER A 367 3.80 3.96 -10.66
CA SER A 367 3.24 5.30 -10.57
C SER A 367 4.09 6.20 -9.67
N ARG A 368 4.11 7.49 -9.96
CA ARG A 368 4.78 8.51 -9.15
C ARG A 368 4.15 9.88 -9.37
N ASN A 369 4.24 10.76 -8.38
CA ASN A 369 3.78 12.15 -8.50
C ASN A 369 4.91 13.16 -8.77
N GLU A 370 6.18 12.73 -8.72
CA GLU A 370 7.33 13.57 -9.04
C GLU A 370 8.07 13.00 -10.25
N GLU A 371 8.18 13.79 -11.32
CA GLU A 371 8.76 13.35 -12.59
C GLU A 371 10.29 13.45 -12.63
N HIS A 372 10.91 14.19 -11.71
CA HIS A 372 12.36 14.30 -11.61
C HIS A 372 12.99 12.93 -11.34
N GLU A 373 14.02 12.58 -12.12
CA GLU A 373 14.78 11.33 -11.94
C GLU A 373 15.55 11.30 -10.61
N GLU A 374 15.95 12.47 -10.11
CA GLU A 374 16.52 12.65 -8.78
C GLU A 374 15.42 13.05 -7.80
N ILE A 375 14.73 12.06 -7.22
CA ILE A 375 13.83 12.31 -6.09
C ILE A 375 14.65 12.95 -4.96
N PRO A 376 14.24 14.13 -4.44
CA PRO A 376 15.07 14.95 -3.59
C PRO A 376 15.34 14.28 -2.22
N TRP A 377 16.44 14.70 -1.62
CA TRP A 377 16.91 14.41 -0.26
C TRP A 377 15.79 14.11 0.76
N VAL A 378 16.10 13.18 1.66
CA VAL A 378 15.30 12.87 2.86
C VAL A 378 15.85 13.64 4.04
N THR A 379 17.18 13.61 4.22
CA THR A 379 17.88 14.38 5.27
C THR A 379 18.99 15.19 4.63
N ARG A 380 19.07 16.48 5.00
CA ARG A 380 20.10 17.41 4.55
C ARG A 380 20.58 18.30 5.68
N LYS A 381 21.82 18.78 5.58
CA LYS A 381 22.42 19.74 6.52
C LYS A 381 23.19 20.84 5.83
N LYS A 382 23.33 21.97 6.50
CA LYS A 382 24.30 23.03 6.16
C LYS A 382 24.89 23.60 7.44
N SER A 383 26.17 23.94 7.41
CA SER A 383 26.92 24.41 8.57
C SER A 383 27.77 25.62 8.20
N ALA A 384 27.78 26.64 9.05
CA ALA A 384 28.62 27.83 8.91
C ALA A 384 29.18 28.26 10.26
N ALA A 385 30.34 28.92 10.27
CA ALA A 385 30.88 29.56 11.47
C ALA A 385 29.93 30.68 11.95
N ILE A 386 29.81 30.84 13.27
CA ILE A 386 28.98 31.89 13.88
C ILE A 386 29.46 33.27 13.41
N GLY A 387 28.57 34.01 12.72
CA GLY A 387 28.86 35.31 12.11
C GLY A 387 28.82 35.30 10.57
N ASN A 388 28.91 34.12 9.94
CA ASN A 388 28.68 33.97 8.51
C ASN A 388 27.18 33.76 8.23
N ASN A 389 26.71 34.19 7.05
CA ASN A 389 25.32 33.99 6.66
C ASN A 389 25.06 32.52 6.31
N LEU A 390 24.28 31.84 7.16
CA LEU A 390 23.91 30.44 6.96
C LEU A 390 23.03 30.23 5.72
N GLU A 391 22.35 31.28 5.23
CA GLU A 391 21.51 31.22 4.03
C GLU A 391 22.33 31.01 2.75
N ASP A 392 23.57 31.49 2.71
CA ASP A 392 24.43 31.46 1.53
C ASP A 392 25.18 30.12 1.36
N VAL A 393 25.09 29.22 2.36
CA VAL A 393 25.77 27.92 2.34
C VAL A 393 24.88 26.87 1.65
N PRO A 394 25.40 26.11 0.65
CA PRO A 394 24.63 25.07 0.00
C PRO A 394 24.33 23.90 0.94
N TRP A 395 23.21 23.23 0.69
CA TRP A 395 22.83 22.02 1.42
C TRP A 395 23.71 20.83 1.04
N THR A 396 24.10 20.05 2.04
CA THR A 396 24.71 18.72 1.89
C THR A 396 23.67 17.65 2.19
N ILE A 397 23.48 16.69 1.27
CA ILE A 397 22.53 15.58 1.44
C ILE A 397 23.19 14.49 2.29
N GLU A 398 22.53 14.07 3.38
CA GLU A 398 22.98 12.97 4.24
C GLU A 398 22.26 11.66 3.90
N TRP A 399 20.96 11.76 3.58
CA TRP A 399 20.11 10.62 3.28
C TRP A 399 19.21 10.94 2.09
N SER A 400 19.08 9.99 1.17
CA SER A 400 18.39 10.17 -0.12
C SER A 400 17.45 9.01 -0.42
N PHE A 401 16.61 9.17 -1.43
CA PHE A 401 15.75 8.12 -1.95
C PHE A 401 16.54 6.83 -2.30
N LYS A 402 17.76 6.98 -2.83
CA LYS A 402 18.63 5.83 -3.15
C LYS A 402 18.95 4.99 -1.90
N ASN A 403 19.16 5.64 -0.76
CA ASN A 403 19.43 4.95 0.50
C ASN A 403 18.22 4.10 0.92
N ILE A 404 17.00 4.65 0.85
CA ILE A 404 15.76 3.91 1.11
C ILE A 404 15.66 2.68 0.20
N THR A 405 15.90 2.85 -1.11
CA THR A 405 15.82 1.71 -2.04
C THR A 405 16.87 0.64 -1.76
N SER A 406 18.09 1.02 -1.35
CA SER A 406 19.15 0.08 -0.97
C SER A 406 18.77 -0.72 0.27
N ASP A 407 18.22 -0.07 1.31
CA ASP A 407 17.74 -0.76 2.52
C ASP A 407 16.62 -1.74 2.21
N MET A 408 15.71 -1.38 1.31
CA MET A 408 14.65 -2.28 0.87
C MET A 408 15.17 -3.48 0.09
N THR A 409 16.23 -3.31 -0.71
CA THR A 409 16.90 -4.44 -1.38
C THR A 409 17.51 -5.40 -0.36
N TRP A 410 18.20 -4.89 0.67
CA TRP A 410 18.73 -5.72 1.75
C TRP A 410 17.64 -6.51 2.48
N ILE A 411 16.52 -5.87 2.81
CA ILE A 411 15.38 -6.53 3.46
C ILE A 411 14.87 -7.68 2.59
N ARG A 412 14.70 -7.47 1.28
CA ARG A 412 14.24 -8.49 0.35
C ARG A 412 15.20 -9.66 0.24
N GLU A 413 16.49 -9.39 0.07
CA GLU A 413 17.51 -10.43 -0.17
C GLU A 413 17.80 -11.30 1.05
N LEU A 414 17.69 -10.73 2.26
CA LEU A 414 18.03 -11.41 3.50
C LEU A 414 16.81 -12.03 4.19
N LYS A 415 15.66 -11.35 4.21
CA LYS A 415 14.48 -11.79 4.98
C LYS A 415 13.40 -12.44 4.12
N GLU A 416 13.36 -12.13 2.83
CA GLU A 416 12.21 -12.44 1.95
C GLU A 416 12.62 -13.19 0.67
N ARG A 417 13.82 -13.80 0.66
CA ARG A 417 14.44 -14.45 -0.51
C ARG A 417 13.56 -15.50 -1.20
N GLY A 418 12.64 -16.14 -0.46
CA GLY A 418 11.75 -17.19 -0.95
C GLY A 418 10.29 -16.80 -1.19
N MET A 419 9.93 -15.53 -1.00
CA MET A 419 8.56 -15.03 -1.15
C MET A 419 8.34 -14.45 -2.55
N LYS A 420 7.25 -14.82 -3.21
CA LYS A 420 6.85 -14.25 -4.50
C LYS A 420 6.61 -12.74 -4.36
N ARG A 421 7.05 -11.99 -5.37
CA ARG A 421 6.98 -10.52 -5.40
C ARG A 421 5.68 -10.02 -6.04
N ASP A 422 4.54 -10.57 -5.66
CA ASP A 422 3.22 -10.24 -6.23
C ASP A 422 2.53 -9.02 -5.55
N TYR A 423 3.31 -7.97 -5.29
CA TYR A 423 2.87 -6.79 -4.55
C TYR A 423 3.40 -5.48 -5.15
N PHE A 424 2.70 -4.38 -4.81
CA PHE A 424 3.18 -3.03 -5.00
C PHE A 424 3.96 -2.58 -3.76
N GLU A 425 5.12 -1.94 -3.97
CA GLU A 425 5.91 -1.29 -2.92
C GLU A 425 5.72 0.22 -3.00
N PHE A 426 5.24 0.82 -1.92
CA PHE A 426 4.95 2.24 -1.78
C PHE A 426 6.06 2.90 -0.98
N ILE A 427 6.73 3.89 -1.56
CA ILE A 427 7.65 4.79 -0.85
C ILE A 427 6.95 6.14 -0.77
N ILE A 428 6.62 6.55 0.46
CA ILE A 428 5.85 7.76 0.74
C ILE A 428 6.70 8.68 1.61
N ILE A 429 7.05 9.86 1.10
CA ILE A 429 7.89 10.85 1.80
C ILE A 429 7.05 12.10 2.04
N ASN A 430 7.08 12.63 3.27
CA ASN A 430 6.42 13.89 3.57
C ASN A 430 7.17 15.07 2.91
N GLN A 431 6.46 15.95 2.22
CA GLN A 431 7.07 17.13 1.59
C GLN A 431 7.54 18.17 2.59
N ALA A 432 6.79 18.35 3.68
CA ALA A 432 7.11 19.32 4.72
C ALA A 432 8.18 18.73 5.67
N PRO A 433 9.39 19.34 5.74
CA PRO A 433 10.43 18.87 6.65
C PRO A 433 10.02 19.13 8.11
N SER A 434 10.48 18.25 9.01
CA SER A 434 10.37 18.40 10.46
C SER A 434 8.94 18.53 11.02
N GLN A 435 7.92 18.06 10.28
CA GLN A 435 6.55 17.98 10.78
C GLN A 435 6.31 16.70 11.57
N GLU A 436 5.51 16.81 12.64
CA GLU A 436 5.18 15.72 13.54
C GLU A 436 4.54 14.52 12.81
N PHE A 437 4.90 13.35 13.32
CA PHE A 437 4.68 12.02 12.80
C PHE A 437 3.19 11.60 12.82
N ARG A 438 2.53 11.57 11.65
CA ARG A 438 1.17 11.00 11.44
C ARG A 438 0.97 10.33 10.08
N ILE A 439 2.03 9.84 9.43
CA ILE A 439 1.93 9.29 8.06
C ILE A 439 1.00 8.07 8.02
N LEU A 440 1.06 7.17 9.02
CA LEU A 440 0.18 6.00 9.08
C LEU A 440 -1.30 6.38 9.19
N ASP A 441 -1.64 7.42 9.97
CA ASP A 441 -3.01 7.90 10.11
C ASP A 441 -3.52 8.51 8.80
N GLU A 442 -2.67 9.23 8.06
CA GLU A 442 -3.04 9.81 6.77
C GLU A 442 -3.28 8.73 5.70
N ILE A 443 -2.51 7.63 5.73
CA ILE A 443 -2.73 6.47 4.85
C ILE A 443 -3.99 5.72 5.29
N ALA A 444 -4.27 5.62 6.58
CA ALA A 444 -5.50 5.02 7.09
C ALA A 444 -6.72 5.83 6.63
N ASP A 445 -6.64 7.17 6.68
CA ASP A 445 -7.69 8.04 6.13
C ASP A 445 -7.87 7.84 4.62
N ALA A 446 -6.78 7.74 3.85
CA ALA A 446 -6.82 7.46 2.42
C ALA A 446 -7.47 6.09 2.12
N LEU A 447 -7.10 5.05 2.86
CA LEU A 447 -7.69 3.72 2.75
C LEU A 447 -9.17 3.69 3.14
N SER A 448 -9.55 4.44 4.17
CA SER A 448 -10.96 4.64 4.52
C SER A 448 -11.72 5.28 3.37
N LEU A 449 -11.19 6.34 2.76
CA LEU A 449 -11.82 7.02 1.62
C LEU A 449 -12.04 6.06 0.44
N VAL A 450 -10.99 5.38 -0.02
CA VAL A 450 -11.07 4.49 -1.21
C VAL A 450 -11.90 3.23 -0.96
N SER A 451 -12.01 2.79 0.29
CA SER A 451 -12.87 1.66 0.65
C SER A 451 -14.35 2.04 0.82
N GLY A 452 -14.70 3.33 0.75
CA GLY A 452 -16.07 3.84 0.93
C GLY A 452 -16.45 4.07 2.40
N ASP A 453 -15.48 4.46 3.23
CA ASP A 453 -15.60 4.70 4.67
C ASP A 453 -16.26 3.53 5.42
N VAL A 454 -15.76 2.32 5.12
CA VAL A 454 -16.19 1.09 5.79
C VAL A 454 -15.73 1.11 7.24
N GLN A 455 -16.65 0.77 8.14
CA GLN A 455 -16.36 0.71 9.57
C GLN A 455 -15.29 -0.36 9.86
N PRO A 456 -14.32 -0.10 10.76
CA PRO A 456 -13.24 -1.04 11.08
C PRO A 456 -13.75 -2.43 11.47
N GLU A 457 -14.86 -2.51 12.19
CA GLU A 457 -15.48 -3.77 12.63
C GLU A 457 -15.95 -4.60 11.45
N LYS A 458 -16.54 -3.96 10.43
CA LYS A 458 -16.98 -4.65 9.21
C LYS A 458 -15.80 -5.17 8.39
N THR A 459 -14.67 -4.44 8.39
CA THR A 459 -13.44 -4.92 7.77
C THR A 459 -12.90 -6.13 8.53
N MET A 460 -12.89 -6.07 9.87
CA MET A 460 -12.47 -7.19 10.71
C MET A 460 -13.36 -8.42 10.52
N GLU A 461 -14.69 -8.26 10.53
CA GLU A 461 -15.63 -9.36 10.25
C GLU A 461 -15.37 -10.01 8.88
N ARG A 462 -15.05 -9.20 7.86
CA ARG A 462 -14.72 -9.72 6.53
C ARG A 462 -13.46 -10.57 6.56
N VAL A 463 -12.41 -10.11 7.25
CA VAL A 463 -11.16 -10.85 7.42
C VAL A 463 -11.39 -12.16 8.18
N ILE A 464 -12.17 -12.14 9.27
CA ILE A 464 -12.51 -13.35 10.03
C ILE A 464 -13.25 -14.35 9.13
N ARG A 465 -14.27 -13.91 8.39
CA ARG A 465 -15.04 -14.77 7.51
C ARG A 465 -14.22 -15.33 6.34
N SER A 466 -13.21 -14.60 5.86
CA SER A 466 -12.36 -15.05 4.75
C SER A 466 -11.21 -15.94 5.16
N SER A 467 -10.68 -15.75 6.37
CA SER A 467 -9.40 -16.33 6.77
C SER A 467 -9.52 -17.39 7.88
N ILE A 468 -10.43 -17.22 8.84
CA ILE A 468 -10.57 -18.13 9.99
C ILE A 468 -11.44 -19.34 9.61
N PRO A 469 -11.08 -20.57 10.03
CA PRO A 469 -11.90 -21.77 9.81
C PRO A 469 -13.34 -21.61 10.34
N SER A 470 -14.32 -22.13 9.60
CA SER A 470 -15.75 -21.93 9.89
C SER A 470 -16.18 -22.34 11.30
N GLU A 471 -15.50 -23.35 11.87
CA GLU A 471 -15.75 -23.85 13.22
C GLU A 471 -15.39 -22.84 14.32
N GLU A 472 -14.38 -22.01 14.08
CA GLU A 472 -13.91 -21.00 15.04
C GLU A 472 -14.55 -19.61 14.81
N GLN A 473 -15.07 -19.34 13.61
CA GLN A 473 -15.54 -18.00 13.22
C GLN A 473 -16.52 -17.38 14.22
N SER A 474 -17.45 -18.16 14.78
CA SER A 474 -18.45 -17.66 15.73
C SER A 474 -17.81 -17.03 16.96
N ARG A 475 -16.79 -17.70 17.55
CA ARG A 475 -16.06 -17.21 18.72
C ARG A 475 -15.33 -15.90 18.43
N TRP A 476 -14.72 -15.79 17.25
CA TRP A 476 -14.00 -14.58 16.84
C TRP A 476 -14.94 -13.43 16.53
N LEU A 477 -16.06 -13.69 15.84
CA LEU A 477 -17.08 -12.67 15.52
C LEU A 477 -17.77 -12.14 16.79
N GLU A 478 -18.02 -13.00 17.78
CA GLU A 478 -18.52 -12.57 19.09
C GLU A 478 -17.55 -11.60 19.80
N ALA A 479 -16.23 -11.82 19.65
CA ALA A 479 -15.20 -10.96 20.23
C ALA A 479 -15.01 -9.62 19.52
N VAL A 480 -15.43 -9.49 18.24
CA VAL A 480 -15.42 -8.23 17.49
C VAL A 480 -16.50 -7.26 17.97
N ASN A 481 -17.44 -7.74 18.78
CA ASN A 481 -18.60 -6.97 19.19
C ASN A 481 -18.28 -6.04 20.37
N VAL A 482 -17.75 -4.85 20.06
CA VAL A 482 -17.76 -3.71 20.97
C VAL A 482 -18.82 -2.74 20.46
N GLU A 483 -19.89 -2.55 21.23
CA GLU A 483 -20.73 -1.35 21.15
C GLU A 483 -19.83 -0.12 21.32
N GLY A 484 -19.38 0.46 20.21
CA GLY A 484 -18.27 1.42 20.21
C GLY A 484 -18.43 2.53 19.18
N GLN A 485 -19.19 3.56 19.53
CA GLN A 485 -18.99 5.00 19.24
C GLN A 485 -18.74 5.55 17.81
N PHE A 486 -18.55 4.74 16.76
CA PHE A 486 -18.29 5.27 15.40
C PHE A 486 -19.55 5.56 14.58
N SER A 487 -20.64 5.96 15.24
CA SER A 487 -21.85 6.43 14.55
C SER A 487 -21.71 7.86 14.00
N LEU A 488 -20.55 8.23 13.47
CA LEU A 488 -20.48 9.37 12.56
C LEU A 488 -21.00 8.88 11.23
N SER A 489 -22.27 9.17 10.95
CA SER A 489 -22.82 9.01 9.61
C SER A 489 -21.94 9.80 8.63
N MET A 490 -21.05 9.10 7.94
CA MET A 490 -20.25 9.62 6.82
C MET A 490 -21.13 9.86 5.59
N ASN A 491 -22.42 9.52 5.66
CA ASN A 491 -23.39 9.84 4.61
C ASN A 491 -23.55 11.36 4.51
N ILE A 492 -22.88 11.92 3.53
CA ILE A 492 -23.06 13.29 3.07
C ILE A 492 -24.15 13.23 2.02
N GLY A 493 -25.35 13.71 2.37
CA GLY A 493 -26.49 13.79 1.46
C GLY A 493 -26.16 14.54 0.17
N GLU A 494 -27.07 14.51 -0.80
CA GLU A 494 -26.86 15.27 -2.03
C GLU A 494 -26.64 16.74 -1.73
N ILE A 495 -25.53 17.24 -2.23
CA ILE A 495 -25.12 18.61 -2.07
C ILE A 495 -25.54 19.34 -3.33
N HIS A 496 -26.24 20.45 -3.15
CA HIS A 496 -26.61 21.35 -4.24
C HIS A 496 -26.08 22.72 -3.87
N TYR A 497 -24.89 23.05 -4.35
CA TYR A 497 -24.25 24.34 -4.10
C TYR A 497 -24.53 25.39 -5.20
N GLU A 498 -25.32 25.03 -6.21
CA GLU A 498 -25.76 25.98 -7.23
C GLU A 498 -26.77 27.00 -6.66
N GLY A 499 -26.60 28.27 -7.01
CA GLY A 499 -27.60 29.31 -6.76
C GLY A 499 -27.22 30.33 -5.70
N ASN A 500 -28.15 30.61 -4.78
CA ASN A 500 -28.32 31.93 -4.15
C ASN A 500 -28.03 31.96 -2.66
N ARG A 501 -27.05 31.18 -2.18
CA ARG A 501 -26.86 30.97 -0.74
C ARG A 501 -26.21 32.16 -0.06
N LEU A 502 -26.81 32.66 1.02
CA LEU A 502 -26.26 33.77 1.79
C LEU A 502 -25.12 33.28 2.67
N ARG A 503 -23.90 33.52 2.20
CA ARG A 503 -22.66 33.24 2.93
C ARG A 503 -22.69 33.88 4.33
N ALA A 504 -21.98 33.28 5.27
CA ALA A 504 -21.89 33.64 6.69
C ALA A 504 -21.24 35.02 6.96
N TRP A 505 -21.90 36.12 6.54
CA TRP A 505 -21.36 37.47 6.62
C TRP A 505 -21.19 38.01 8.05
N ASP A 506 -21.91 37.45 9.03
CA ASP A 506 -21.96 37.91 10.42
C ASP A 506 -20.98 37.18 11.35
N ILE A 507 -20.19 36.23 10.84
CA ILE A 507 -19.25 35.45 11.66
C ILE A 507 -18.20 36.32 12.33
N LEU A 508 -17.66 37.31 11.63
CA LEU A 508 -16.66 38.21 12.21
C LEU A 508 -17.27 39.20 13.21
N ASP A 509 -18.56 39.54 13.05
CA ASP A 509 -19.30 40.36 14.01
C ASP A 509 -19.60 39.56 15.28
N LYS A 510 -19.85 38.25 15.15
CA LYS A 510 -20.14 37.32 16.25
C LYS A 510 -18.89 36.81 16.97
N ASP A 511 -17.82 36.53 16.25
CA ASP A 511 -16.52 36.12 16.79
C ASP A 511 -15.35 36.76 16.00
N PRO A 512 -14.90 37.95 16.43
CA PRO A 512 -13.77 38.64 15.82
C PRO A 512 -12.45 37.86 15.87
N ARG A 513 -12.32 36.88 16.78
CA ARG A 513 -11.12 36.05 16.94
C ARG A 513 -11.15 34.80 16.08
N PHE A 514 -12.24 34.56 15.34
CA PHE A 514 -12.43 33.36 14.53
C PHE A 514 -11.21 33.07 13.64
N LEU A 515 -10.76 34.06 12.86
CA LEU A 515 -9.61 33.95 11.97
C LEU A 515 -8.28 33.73 12.71
N SER A 516 -8.10 34.39 13.87
CA SER A 516 -6.88 34.23 14.69
C SER A 516 -6.82 32.90 15.46
N SER A 517 -7.97 32.27 15.69
CA SER A 517 -8.09 30.98 16.37
C SER A 517 -8.05 29.79 15.42
N PHE A 518 -8.11 30.06 14.11
CA PHE A 518 -8.05 29.06 13.06
C PHE A 518 -6.59 28.70 12.77
N HIS A 519 -6.00 27.94 13.69
CA HIS A 519 -4.73 27.24 13.48
C HIS A 519 -5.02 25.75 13.45
N ASP A 520 -4.87 25.12 12.28
CA ASP A 520 -4.72 23.66 12.04
C ASP A 520 -5.41 22.73 13.06
N LYS A 521 -6.65 23.06 13.45
CA LYS A 521 -7.45 22.13 14.24
C LYS A 521 -7.81 21.01 13.28
N SER A 522 -7.27 19.82 13.55
CA SER A 522 -7.60 18.57 12.86
C SER A 522 -9.07 18.57 12.47
N LEU A 523 -9.34 18.77 11.18
CA LEU A 523 -10.71 18.75 10.67
C LEU A 523 -11.26 17.35 10.91
N PRO A 524 -12.46 17.20 11.49
CA PRO A 524 -13.09 15.90 11.64
C PRO A 524 -13.20 15.19 10.28
N PRO A 525 -13.07 13.85 10.22
CA PRO A 525 -13.13 13.10 8.96
C PRO A 525 -14.39 13.40 8.13
N ARG A 526 -15.56 13.56 8.76
CA ARG A 526 -16.79 13.95 8.08
C ARG A 526 -16.68 15.29 7.33
N ASN A 527 -15.98 16.27 7.92
CA ASN A 527 -15.79 17.59 7.31
C ASN A 527 -14.82 17.52 6.13
N ARG A 528 -13.77 16.69 6.24
CA ARG A 528 -12.84 16.37 5.15
C ARG A 528 -13.56 15.78 3.93
N ARG A 529 -14.38 14.76 4.15
CA ARG A 529 -15.23 14.14 3.10
C ARG A 529 -16.20 15.14 2.48
N LEU A 530 -16.79 16.02 3.30
CA LEU A 530 -17.67 17.08 2.82
C LEU A 530 -16.92 18.01 1.87
N ILE A 531 -15.77 18.56 2.30
CA ILE A 531 -14.91 19.43 1.48
C ILE A 531 -14.54 18.73 0.15
N SER A 532 -14.08 17.48 0.21
CA SER A 532 -13.76 16.69 -0.99
C SER A 532 -14.93 16.64 -1.97
N LYS A 533 -16.15 16.33 -1.48
CA LYS A 533 -17.37 16.32 -2.31
C LYS A 533 -17.69 17.68 -2.94
N ILE A 534 -17.52 18.77 -2.18
CA ILE A 534 -17.70 20.14 -2.71
C ILE A 534 -16.71 20.41 -3.85
N LEU A 535 -15.43 20.11 -3.61
CA LEU A 535 -14.37 20.38 -4.57
C LEU A 535 -14.51 19.54 -5.84
N SER A 536 -14.95 18.28 -5.74
CA SER A 536 -15.27 17.45 -6.91
C SER A 536 -16.40 18.04 -7.76
N GLU A 537 -17.44 18.63 -7.14
CA GLU A 537 -18.51 19.32 -7.86
C GLU A 537 -17.99 20.61 -8.53
N MET A 538 -17.15 21.37 -7.84
CA MET A 538 -16.51 22.58 -8.39
C MET A 538 -15.59 22.25 -9.58
N GLU A 539 -14.84 21.15 -9.51
CA GLU A 539 -13.99 20.67 -10.60
C GLU A 539 -14.81 20.19 -11.79
N LYS A 540 -15.88 19.42 -11.55
CA LYS A 540 -16.82 18.98 -12.61
C LYS A 540 -17.45 20.17 -13.34
N ASN A 541 -17.72 21.27 -12.63
CA ASN A 541 -18.24 22.51 -13.18
C ASN A 541 -17.15 23.44 -13.77
N GLY A 542 -15.88 23.02 -13.76
CA GLY A 542 -14.76 23.74 -14.35
C GLY A 542 -14.31 24.98 -13.57
N ILE A 543 -14.73 25.15 -12.31
CA ILE A 543 -14.38 26.30 -11.46
C ILE A 543 -12.92 26.20 -10.98
N ILE A 544 -12.47 24.98 -10.70
CA ILE A 544 -11.13 24.63 -10.25
C ILE A 544 -10.59 23.46 -11.06
N SER A 545 -9.27 23.25 -11.03
CA SER A 545 -8.59 22.10 -11.62
C SER A 545 -7.65 21.47 -10.60
N ILE A 546 -7.67 20.15 -10.43
CA ILE A 546 -6.67 19.44 -9.63
C ILE A 546 -5.28 19.52 -10.29
N MET A 547 -4.26 19.73 -9.47
CA MET A 547 -2.87 19.81 -9.91
C MET A 547 -2.17 18.46 -9.76
N LYS A 548 -1.29 18.13 -10.72
CA LYS A 548 -0.50 16.88 -10.73
C LYS A 548 0.93 17.05 -10.26
N SER A 549 1.39 18.29 -10.12
CA SER A 549 2.73 18.64 -9.66
C SER A 549 2.64 19.49 -8.39
N SER A 550 3.61 19.32 -7.49
CA SER A 550 3.68 20.13 -6.29
C SER A 550 4.00 21.59 -6.64
N GLU A 551 3.16 22.51 -6.17
CA GLU A 551 3.41 23.95 -6.15
C GLU A 551 3.09 24.48 -4.75
N PRO A 552 3.71 25.59 -4.31
CA PRO A 552 3.39 26.19 -3.02
C PRO A 552 1.90 26.57 -2.94
N ALA A 553 1.19 26.00 -1.96
CA ALA A 553 -0.18 26.36 -1.65
C ALA A 553 -0.20 27.59 -0.72
N TYR A 554 -1.03 28.57 -1.05
CA TYR A 554 -1.20 29.80 -0.26
C TYR A 554 -2.60 29.93 0.35
N GLY A 555 -3.48 28.95 0.12
CA GLY A 555 -4.79 28.91 0.75
C GLY A 555 -5.19 27.52 1.20
N HIS A 556 -6.14 27.47 2.13
CA HIS A 556 -6.74 26.22 2.61
C HIS A 556 -8.26 26.33 2.80
N PRO A 557 -9.02 25.26 2.52
CA PRO A 557 -10.47 25.25 2.62
C PRO A 557 -10.96 25.10 4.06
N LEU A 558 -12.06 25.78 4.35
CA LEU A 558 -12.76 25.88 5.63
C LEU A 558 -14.25 25.64 5.45
N LEU A 559 -14.90 25.02 6.44
CA LEU A 559 -16.35 24.91 6.47
C LEU A 559 -16.94 25.83 7.53
N LEU A 560 -17.87 26.69 7.14
CA LEU A 560 -18.61 27.59 8.03
C LEU A 560 -20.11 27.36 7.88
N TYR A 561 -20.87 27.63 8.95
CA TYR A 561 -22.33 27.67 8.84
C TYR A 561 -22.76 29.01 8.25
N SER A 562 -23.44 28.99 7.11
CA SER A 562 -24.07 30.16 6.51
C SER A 562 -25.30 30.61 7.29
N THR A 563 -25.79 31.80 6.96
CA THR A 563 -26.95 32.41 7.66
C THR A 563 -28.26 31.66 7.46
N ASP A 564 -28.33 30.80 6.44
CA ASP A 564 -29.43 29.85 6.20
C ASP A 564 -29.31 28.55 7.03
N GLY A 565 -28.28 28.41 7.88
CA GLY A 565 -28.02 27.25 8.74
C GLY A 565 -27.30 26.08 8.06
N GLN A 566 -26.99 26.17 6.77
CA GLN A 566 -26.28 25.13 6.02
C GLN A 566 -24.76 25.32 6.10
N GLN A 567 -23.96 24.28 5.81
CA GLN A 567 -22.50 24.42 5.72
C GLN A 567 -22.10 25.00 4.36
N ASP A 568 -21.09 25.86 4.34
CA ASP A 568 -20.58 26.59 3.17
C ASP A 568 -19.04 26.58 3.17
N LEU A 569 -18.44 26.56 1.97
CA LEU A 569 -16.99 26.45 1.78
C LEU A 569 -16.35 27.83 1.73
N TYR A 570 -15.26 28.01 2.46
CA TYR A 570 -14.44 29.22 2.46
C TYR A 570 -12.98 28.87 2.21
N ILE A 571 -12.24 29.80 1.61
CA ILE A 571 -10.81 29.62 1.38
C ILE A 571 -10.07 30.69 2.14
N PHE A 572 -9.29 30.27 3.12
CA PHE A 572 -8.42 31.19 3.86
C PHE A 572 -7.07 31.27 3.16
N TYR A 573 -6.64 32.48 2.81
CA TYR A 573 -5.35 32.71 2.15
C TYR A 573 -4.32 33.26 3.15
N ASN A 574 -3.19 32.56 3.27
CA ASN A 574 -2.05 32.99 4.09
C ASN A 574 -1.09 33.83 3.24
N LEU A 575 -1.43 35.10 3.03
CA LEU A 575 -0.64 36.02 2.22
C LEU A 575 0.33 36.79 3.13
N LYS A 576 1.63 36.67 2.87
CA LYS A 576 2.64 37.52 3.52
C LYS A 576 2.41 38.99 3.09
N PRO A 577 2.59 39.97 4.00
CA PRO A 577 2.52 41.37 3.64
C PRO A 577 3.74 41.74 2.77
N THR A 578 3.56 41.80 1.45
CA THR A 578 4.52 42.40 0.52
C THR A 578 4.22 43.88 0.31
N ALA A 579 5.24 44.67 -0.04
CA ALA A 579 5.09 46.08 -0.39
C ALA A 579 4.05 46.32 -1.50
N ASP A 580 3.90 45.36 -2.43
CA ASP A 580 2.87 45.39 -3.48
C ASP A 580 1.45 45.21 -2.94
N ASN A 581 1.25 44.35 -1.93
CA ASN A 581 -0.04 44.17 -1.26
C ASN A 581 -0.48 45.45 -0.51
N ILE A 582 0.49 46.19 0.03
CA ILE A 582 0.28 47.47 0.74
C ILE A 582 -0.01 48.62 -0.25
N LEU A 583 0.66 48.64 -1.42
CA LEU A 583 0.44 49.64 -2.47
C LEU A 583 -0.91 49.47 -3.19
N LEU A 584 -1.37 48.22 -3.34
CA LEU A 584 -2.72 47.91 -3.86
C LEU A 584 -3.83 48.33 -2.87
N GLN A 585 -3.54 48.30 -1.57
CA GLN A 585 -4.42 48.77 -0.48
C GLN A 585 -4.76 50.27 -0.59
N GLN A 586 -3.79 51.12 -0.95
CA GLN A 586 -3.97 52.57 -1.00
C GLN A 586 -4.75 53.07 -2.23
N ARG A 587 -4.87 52.29 -3.30
CA ARG A 587 -5.43 52.75 -4.58
C ARG A 587 -6.92 52.44 -4.79
N LEU A 588 -7.55 51.70 -3.89
CA LEU A 588 -8.84 51.05 -4.18
C LEU A 588 -9.79 51.11 -2.98
N SER A 589 -10.32 52.30 -2.66
CA SER A 589 -11.42 52.42 -1.71
C SER A 589 -12.75 52.00 -2.37
N VAL A 590 -13.18 50.75 -2.20
CA VAL A 590 -14.50 50.26 -2.64
C VAL A 590 -15.67 51.02 -2.00
N GLN A 591 -15.44 51.69 -0.87
CA GLN A 591 -16.44 52.56 -0.23
C GLN A 591 -17.00 53.62 -1.20
N GLN A 592 -16.18 54.17 -2.10
CA GLN A 592 -16.63 55.15 -3.10
C GLN A 592 -17.59 54.57 -4.16
N LEU A 593 -17.74 53.24 -4.26
CA LEU A 593 -18.56 52.58 -5.27
C LEU A 593 -19.90 52.05 -4.72
N SER A 594 -20.02 51.83 -3.40
CA SER A 594 -21.27 51.34 -2.77
C SER A 594 -22.37 52.41 -2.70
N GLU A 595 -21.97 53.68 -2.63
CA GLU A 595 -22.88 54.83 -2.77
C GLU A 595 -23.55 54.88 -4.16
N SER A 596 -23.17 54.01 -5.12
CA SER A 596 -23.57 54.12 -6.53
C SER A 596 -24.96 53.56 -6.91
N LEU A 597 -25.57 52.59 -6.21
CA LEU A 597 -26.88 52.06 -6.62
C LEU A 597 -28.05 52.98 -6.21
N ASP A 598 -28.06 53.43 -4.96
CA ASP A 598 -29.06 54.40 -4.48
C ASP A 598 -28.88 55.76 -5.16
N SER A 599 -27.64 56.28 -5.25
CA SER A 599 -27.39 57.54 -5.95
C SER A 599 -27.74 57.49 -7.43
N PHE A 600 -27.47 56.36 -8.12
CA PHE A 600 -27.93 56.15 -9.51
C PHE A 600 -29.45 56.23 -9.60
N SER A 601 -30.15 55.50 -8.73
CA SER A 601 -31.62 55.43 -8.75
C SER A 601 -32.24 56.80 -8.45
N ARG A 602 -31.74 57.52 -7.45
CA ARG A 602 -32.20 58.87 -7.11
C ARG A 602 -31.86 59.89 -8.20
N ALA A 603 -30.69 59.80 -8.83
CA ALA A 603 -30.31 60.69 -9.94
C ALA A 603 -31.23 60.50 -11.16
N VAL A 604 -31.55 59.25 -11.50
CA VAL A 604 -32.52 58.94 -12.57
C VAL A 604 -33.92 59.43 -12.20
N LYS A 605 -34.37 59.21 -10.96
CA LYS A 605 -35.69 59.67 -10.47
C LYS A 605 -35.82 61.19 -10.45
N ALA A 606 -34.76 61.90 -10.07
CA ALA A 606 -34.72 63.37 -10.08
C ALA A 606 -34.83 63.93 -11.50
N LYS A 607 -34.22 63.25 -12.48
CA LYS A 607 -34.30 63.65 -13.90
C LYS A 607 -35.62 63.24 -14.56
N TYR A 608 -36.21 62.12 -14.15
CA TYR A 608 -37.43 61.55 -14.70
C TYR A 608 -38.38 61.14 -13.56
N PRO A 609 -39.34 61.99 -13.17
CA PRO A 609 -40.24 61.71 -12.04
C PRO A 609 -41.08 60.44 -12.21
N GLN A 610 -41.39 60.06 -13.46
CA GLN A 610 -42.14 58.85 -13.80
C GLN A 610 -41.27 57.59 -13.93
N ALA A 611 -39.97 57.68 -13.58
CA ALA A 611 -39.10 56.53 -13.67
C ALA A 611 -39.54 55.39 -12.74
N VAL A 612 -39.41 54.17 -13.24
CA VAL A 612 -39.63 52.92 -12.52
C VAL A 612 -38.34 52.10 -12.50
N PHE A 613 -38.18 51.31 -11.44
CA PHE A 613 -36.94 50.63 -11.10
C PHE A 613 -37.22 49.19 -10.66
N ALA A 614 -36.24 48.32 -10.88
CA ALA A 614 -36.23 46.98 -10.31
C ALA A 614 -34.83 46.60 -9.84
N LYS A 615 -34.77 45.99 -8.65
CA LYS A 615 -33.58 45.34 -8.13
C LYS A 615 -33.50 43.93 -8.71
N GLY A 616 -32.35 43.62 -9.29
CA GLY A 616 -32.05 42.30 -9.83
C GLY A 616 -30.70 41.79 -9.31
N ARG A 617 -30.28 40.64 -9.84
CA ARG A 617 -28.98 40.04 -9.50
C ARG A 617 -28.39 39.24 -10.65
N ILE A 618 -27.06 39.16 -10.67
CA ILE A 618 -26.29 38.18 -11.46
C ILE A 618 -26.13 36.88 -10.65
N HIS A 619 -26.45 35.76 -11.28
CA HIS A 619 -26.16 34.43 -10.74
C HIS A 619 -24.69 34.09 -11.01
N VAL A 620 -24.01 33.63 -9.97
CA VAL A 620 -22.56 33.36 -9.93
C VAL A 620 -22.33 31.88 -9.63
N HIS A 621 -21.13 31.41 -9.97
CA HIS A 621 -20.71 30.05 -9.60
C HIS A 621 -20.45 29.97 -8.09
N TYR A 622 -20.53 28.77 -7.54
CA TYR A 622 -20.28 28.55 -6.12
C TYR A 622 -18.84 28.96 -5.76
N CYS A 623 -18.72 29.92 -4.84
CA CYS A 623 -17.47 30.56 -4.38
C CYS A 623 -16.63 31.29 -5.44
N ALA A 624 -17.15 31.57 -6.64
CA ALA A 624 -16.38 32.22 -7.71
C ALA A 624 -17.19 33.23 -8.55
N TRP A 625 -16.53 34.34 -8.91
CA TRP A 625 -17.03 35.31 -9.87
C TRP A 625 -16.95 34.72 -11.28
N PRO A 626 -17.92 35.01 -12.17
CA PRO A 626 -17.97 34.46 -13.53
C PRO A 626 -17.00 35.22 -14.46
N MET A 627 -15.72 35.20 -14.09
CA MET A 627 -14.62 35.89 -14.73
C MET A 627 -13.36 35.03 -14.60
N THR A 628 -12.62 34.88 -15.69
CA THR A 628 -11.28 34.27 -15.67
C THR A 628 -10.30 35.18 -14.92
N PRO A 629 -9.47 34.64 -14.00
CA PRO A 629 -8.51 35.45 -13.26
C PRO A 629 -7.44 36.03 -14.21
N PRO A 630 -7.07 37.33 -14.11
CA PRO A 630 -6.12 37.98 -15.00
C PRO A 630 -4.65 37.61 -14.78
N ASN A 631 -4.30 37.13 -13.57
CA ASN A 631 -3.05 36.44 -13.24
C ASN A 631 -3.43 35.12 -12.58
N GLU A 632 -2.60 34.08 -12.66
CA GLU A 632 -2.84 32.84 -11.93
C GLU A 632 -2.92 33.12 -10.43
N ILE A 633 -4.12 32.97 -9.87
CA ILE A 633 -4.34 33.12 -8.44
C ILE A 633 -3.64 31.96 -7.75
N PRO A 634 -2.99 32.21 -6.59
CA PRO A 634 -2.27 31.17 -5.88
C PRO A 634 -3.11 29.90 -5.67
N ALA A 635 -2.47 28.75 -5.85
CA ALA A 635 -3.09 27.46 -5.59
C ALA A 635 -3.48 27.32 -4.10
N PHE A 636 -4.47 26.47 -3.84
CA PHE A 636 -4.90 26.13 -2.50
C PHE A 636 -4.85 24.62 -2.30
N ALA A 637 -4.58 24.19 -1.08
CA ALA A 637 -4.47 22.77 -0.74
C ALA A 637 -5.48 22.39 0.34
N THR A 638 -6.03 21.18 0.22
CA THR A 638 -6.77 20.52 1.29
C THR A 638 -5.82 20.04 2.40
N VAL A 639 -6.34 19.71 3.57
CA VAL A 639 -5.52 19.20 4.70
C VAL A 639 -4.88 17.85 4.35
N GLU A 640 -5.56 17.07 3.53
CA GLU A 640 -5.15 15.77 3.01
C GLU A 640 -4.01 15.88 1.99
N GLY A 641 -3.80 17.06 1.38
CA GLY A 641 -2.71 17.32 0.45
C GLY A 641 -3.09 17.42 -1.02
N HIS A 642 -4.38 17.41 -1.37
CA HIS A 642 -4.81 17.70 -2.74
C HIS A 642 -4.64 19.18 -3.06
N LEU A 643 -3.97 19.46 -4.18
CA LEU A 643 -3.66 20.82 -4.65
C LEU A 643 -4.58 21.21 -5.80
N TYR A 644 -5.16 22.41 -5.73
CA TYR A 644 -6.10 22.91 -6.72
C TYR A 644 -5.73 24.31 -7.20
N ARG A 645 -5.97 24.55 -8.48
CA ARG A 645 -5.85 25.87 -9.13
C ARG A 645 -7.23 26.41 -9.49
N TRP A 646 -7.38 27.73 -9.39
CA TRP A 646 -8.60 28.44 -9.79
C TRP A 646 -8.65 28.67 -11.30
N ASN A 647 -9.75 28.27 -11.94
CA ASN A 647 -10.07 28.62 -13.33
C ASN A 647 -10.99 29.86 -13.40
N ALA A 648 -11.66 30.18 -12.30
CA ALA A 648 -12.51 31.35 -12.12
C ALA A 648 -12.04 32.19 -10.92
N LEU A 649 -12.30 33.50 -10.95
CA LEU A 649 -11.89 34.43 -9.90
C LEU A 649 -12.60 34.10 -8.57
N PRO A 650 -11.91 33.64 -7.51
CA PRO A 650 -12.52 33.23 -6.24
C PRO A 650 -13.03 34.41 -5.42
N PHE A 651 -14.08 34.20 -4.63
CA PHE A 651 -14.67 35.22 -3.75
C PHE A 651 -13.76 35.66 -2.62
N ASP A 652 -13.05 34.71 -2.01
CA ASP A 652 -12.35 34.91 -0.73
C ASP A 652 -10.94 35.49 -0.91
N TYR A 653 -10.44 35.55 -2.15
CA TYR A 653 -9.13 36.12 -2.45
C TYR A 653 -9.17 37.66 -2.38
N PRO A 654 -8.16 38.32 -1.79
CA PRO A 654 -8.12 39.77 -1.74
C PRO A 654 -8.23 40.40 -3.14
N PHE A 655 -8.93 41.53 -3.22
CA PHE A 655 -9.14 42.30 -4.46
C PHE A 655 -10.04 41.66 -5.53
N SER A 656 -10.45 40.39 -5.40
CA SER A 656 -11.35 39.75 -6.38
C SER A 656 -12.63 40.54 -6.63
N SER A 657 -13.27 41.02 -5.55
CA SER A 657 -14.47 41.86 -5.64
C SER A 657 -14.24 43.17 -6.41
N HIS A 658 -13.05 43.75 -6.29
CA HIS A 658 -12.68 44.99 -6.96
C HIS A 658 -12.43 44.76 -8.45
N MET A 659 -11.70 43.68 -8.77
CA MET A 659 -11.43 43.30 -10.14
C MET A 659 -12.70 42.99 -10.91
N TRP A 660 -13.62 42.25 -10.26
CA TRP A 660 -14.96 42.03 -10.77
C TRP A 660 -15.71 43.34 -11.01
N GLN A 661 -15.69 44.27 -10.05
CA GLN A 661 -16.37 45.54 -10.20
C GLN A 661 -15.78 46.40 -11.35
N ILE A 662 -14.45 46.42 -11.53
CA ILE A 662 -13.80 47.11 -12.65
C ILE A 662 -14.21 46.48 -13.99
N HIS A 663 -14.30 45.15 -14.03
CA HIS A 663 -14.71 44.41 -15.21
C HIS A 663 -16.15 44.74 -15.60
N ILE A 664 -17.08 44.67 -14.64
CA ILE A 664 -18.48 45.10 -14.81
C ILE A 664 -18.59 46.56 -15.23
N GLU A 665 -17.79 47.45 -14.63
CA GLU A 665 -17.87 48.89 -14.92
C GLU A 665 -17.57 49.16 -16.40
N LYS A 666 -16.54 48.49 -16.93
CA LYS A 666 -16.13 48.61 -18.33
C LYS A 666 -17.11 47.94 -19.29
N LEU A 667 -17.63 46.77 -18.95
CA LEU A 667 -18.47 45.98 -19.85
C LEU A 667 -19.93 46.45 -19.88
N LEU A 668 -20.54 46.64 -18.71
CA LEU A 668 -21.97 46.88 -18.60
C LEU A 668 -22.28 48.30 -18.13
N ASN A 669 -21.72 48.78 -17.01
CA ASN A 669 -22.18 50.06 -16.45
C ASN A 669 -21.93 51.26 -17.36
N LYS A 670 -20.84 51.26 -18.13
CA LYS A 670 -20.57 52.31 -19.13
C LYS A 670 -21.42 52.18 -20.41
N LYS A 671 -21.91 50.96 -20.71
CA LYS A 671 -22.67 50.65 -21.94
C LYS A 671 -24.18 50.80 -21.73
N LEU A 672 -24.68 50.33 -20.58
CA LEU A 672 -26.10 50.29 -20.23
C LEU A 672 -26.46 51.45 -19.32
N VAL A 673 -26.73 52.62 -19.90
CA VAL A 673 -27.07 53.84 -19.14
C VAL A 673 -28.31 53.72 -18.26
N PHE A 674 -29.16 52.72 -18.53
CA PHE A 674 -30.40 52.46 -17.79
C PHE A 674 -30.24 51.38 -16.70
N ALA A 675 -29.06 50.78 -16.54
CA ALA A 675 -28.80 49.76 -15.53
C ALA A 675 -27.48 50.03 -14.80
N ARG A 676 -27.43 49.75 -13.50
CA ARG A 676 -26.24 49.87 -12.69
C ARG A 676 -25.99 48.59 -11.91
N PHE A 677 -24.80 48.04 -12.05
CA PHE A 677 -24.35 46.83 -11.39
C PHE A 677 -23.32 47.16 -10.30
N PHE A 678 -23.50 46.54 -9.15
CA PHE A 678 -22.56 46.59 -8.03
C PHE A 678 -22.41 45.19 -7.43
N GLN A 679 -21.20 44.63 -7.50
CA GLN A 679 -20.92 43.23 -7.15
C GLN A 679 -21.86 42.28 -7.92
N THR A 680 -22.66 41.48 -7.22
CA THR A 680 -23.67 40.59 -7.82
C THR A 680 -25.05 41.24 -7.94
N THR A 681 -25.26 42.42 -7.36
CA THR A 681 -26.55 43.11 -7.34
C THR A 681 -26.63 44.13 -8.48
N LEU A 682 -27.81 44.33 -9.03
CA LEU A 682 -28.03 45.36 -10.05
C LEU A 682 -29.36 46.09 -9.83
N VAL A 683 -29.43 47.31 -10.31
CA VAL A 683 -30.68 48.07 -10.45
C VAL A 683 -30.87 48.41 -11.92
N VAL A 684 -32.07 48.13 -12.43
CA VAL A 684 -32.48 48.52 -13.78
C VAL A 684 -33.56 49.58 -13.65
N SER A 685 -33.50 50.57 -14.52
CA SER A 685 -34.41 51.71 -14.56
C SER A 685 -35.04 51.86 -15.93
N ALA A 686 -36.22 52.49 -15.96
CA ALA A 686 -36.83 52.98 -17.18
C ALA A 686 -37.39 54.38 -16.91
N CYS A 687 -37.13 55.34 -17.81
CA CYS A 687 -37.58 56.73 -17.64
C CYS A 687 -39.12 56.87 -17.68
N HIS A 688 -39.80 55.87 -18.26
CA HIS A 688 -41.25 55.72 -18.30
C HIS A 688 -41.58 54.21 -18.18
N PRO A 689 -42.70 53.81 -17.54
CA PRO A 689 -43.09 52.40 -17.42
C PRO A 689 -43.09 51.64 -18.75
N ASP A 690 -43.52 52.28 -19.84
CA ASP A 690 -43.58 51.66 -21.18
C ASP A 690 -42.20 51.22 -21.71
N HIS A 691 -41.12 51.81 -21.22
CA HIS A 691 -39.75 51.44 -21.63
C HIS A 691 -39.18 50.26 -20.84
N ALA A 692 -39.81 49.84 -19.74
CA ALA A 692 -39.31 48.80 -18.84
C ALA A 692 -39.12 47.45 -19.57
N ALA A 693 -40.08 47.04 -20.41
CA ALA A 693 -39.99 45.81 -21.17
C ALA A 693 -38.82 45.81 -22.18
N SER A 694 -38.59 46.95 -22.85
CA SER A 694 -37.49 47.11 -23.79
C SER A 694 -36.13 47.08 -23.08
N ASN A 695 -36.00 47.79 -21.97
CA ASN A 695 -34.76 47.85 -21.19
C ASN A 695 -34.40 46.49 -20.60
N LEU A 696 -35.39 45.76 -20.06
CA LEU A 696 -35.18 44.41 -19.55
C LEU A 696 -34.72 43.45 -20.65
N LYS A 697 -35.33 43.51 -21.84
CA LYS A 697 -34.94 42.67 -22.99
C LYS A 697 -33.49 42.94 -23.40
N THR A 698 -33.08 44.21 -23.48
CA THR A 698 -31.70 44.58 -23.81
C THR A 698 -30.71 44.11 -22.75
N LEU A 699 -31.03 44.29 -21.46
CA LEU A 699 -30.22 43.79 -20.35
C LEU A 699 -29.97 42.29 -20.48
N LEU A 700 -31.04 41.50 -20.61
CA LEU A 700 -30.97 40.04 -20.65
C LEU A 700 -30.22 39.54 -21.90
N ALA A 701 -30.33 40.25 -23.03
CA ALA A 701 -29.58 39.91 -24.25
C ALA A 701 -28.08 40.14 -24.07
N GLU A 702 -27.70 41.28 -23.49
CA GLU A 702 -26.31 41.65 -23.23
C GLU A 702 -25.65 40.71 -22.21
N THR A 703 -26.33 40.40 -21.10
CA THR A 703 -25.79 39.49 -20.08
C THR A 703 -25.69 38.06 -20.58
N ARG A 704 -26.65 37.59 -21.39
CA ARG A 704 -26.59 36.28 -22.04
C ARG A 704 -25.45 36.20 -23.06
N GLY A 705 -25.13 37.29 -23.75
CA GLY A 705 -23.96 37.39 -24.63
C GLY A 705 -22.63 37.12 -23.92
N HIS A 706 -22.58 37.33 -22.60
CA HIS A 706 -21.43 37.02 -21.74
C HIS A 706 -21.56 35.68 -21.00
N GLY A 707 -22.59 34.88 -21.29
CA GLY A 707 -22.85 33.62 -20.58
C GLY A 707 -23.38 33.79 -19.16
N TRP A 708 -23.82 34.99 -18.77
CA TRP A 708 -24.30 35.27 -17.42
C TRP A 708 -25.81 35.10 -17.30
N SER A 709 -26.24 34.44 -16.23
CA SER A 709 -27.65 34.32 -15.85
C SER A 709 -28.03 35.45 -14.89
N VAL A 710 -29.17 36.10 -15.13
CA VAL A 710 -29.61 37.29 -14.38
C VAL A 710 -31.09 37.14 -14.02
N SER A 711 -31.43 37.42 -12.77
CA SER A 711 -32.82 37.51 -12.29
C SER A 711 -33.22 38.96 -12.08
N VAL A 712 -34.26 39.41 -12.77
CA VAL A 712 -34.90 40.72 -12.56
C VAL A 712 -36.41 40.52 -12.57
N PRO A 713 -37.16 41.17 -11.65
CA PRO A 713 -38.61 41.23 -11.68
C PRO A 713 -39.18 41.60 -13.05
N GLY A 714 -40.37 41.07 -13.37
CA GLY A 714 -41.07 41.41 -14.61
C GLY A 714 -41.42 42.90 -14.66
N PRO A 715 -41.55 43.52 -15.84
CA PRO A 715 -41.80 44.97 -15.96
C PRO A 715 -43.00 45.51 -15.17
N GLN A 716 -44.00 44.66 -14.89
CA GLN A 716 -45.19 45.03 -14.11
C GLN A 716 -44.92 45.17 -12.60
N GLU A 717 -43.82 44.60 -12.11
CA GLU A 717 -43.41 44.62 -10.70
C GLU A 717 -42.41 45.76 -10.42
N TRP A 718 -42.08 46.57 -11.43
CA TRP A 718 -41.14 47.67 -11.27
C TRP A 718 -41.81 48.82 -10.52
N THR A 719 -41.11 49.35 -9.53
CA THR A 719 -41.64 50.36 -8.62
C THR A 719 -41.04 51.72 -8.90
N SER A 720 -41.83 52.78 -8.70
CA SER A 720 -41.34 54.15 -8.77
C SER A 720 -40.76 54.64 -7.43
N ASP A 721 -40.99 53.88 -6.36
CA ASP A 721 -40.49 54.11 -5.01
C ASP A 721 -39.12 53.43 -4.82
N VAL A 722 -38.07 54.25 -4.77
CA VAL A 722 -36.68 53.79 -4.64
C VAL A 722 -36.43 53.18 -3.25
N ASP A 723 -37.08 53.69 -2.21
CA ASP A 723 -36.84 53.24 -0.83
C ASP A 723 -37.37 51.81 -0.64
N SER A 724 -38.44 51.43 -1.34
CA SER A 724 -39.00 50.07 -1.34
C SER A 724 -38.09 48.99 -1.93
N LEU A 725 -37.02 49.35 -2.65
CA LEU A 725 -36.10 48.40 -3.28
C LEU A 725 -35.02 47.86 -2.32
N ASP A 726 -34.87 48.45 -1.14
CA ASP A 726 -33.85 48.09 -0.15
C ASP A 726 -32.44 47.99 -0.78
N LEU A 727 -31.99 49.09 -1.41
CA LEU A 727 -30.70 49.14 -2.11
C LEU A 727 -29.49 49.18 -1.17
N GLY A 728 -29.71 49.37 0.14
CA GLY A 728 -28.67 49.27 1.17
C GLY A 728 -28.31 47.84 1.57
N SER A 729 -29.23 46.90 1.39
CA SER A 729 -29.01 45.47 1.60
C SER A 729 -28.49 44.80 0.33
N LEU A 730 -27.17 44.86 0.16
CA LEU A 730 -26.45 44.08 -0.86
C LEU A 730 -26.30 42.63 -0.40
N TRP A 731 -26.03 41.71 -1.33
CA TRP A 731 -25.60 40.36 -0.95
C TRP A 731 -24.23 40.46 -0.26
N ARG A 732 -24.21 40.29 1.08
CA ARG A 732 -23.00 40.41 1.89
C ARG A 732 -22.38 39.02 2.05
N GLY A 733 -21.14 38.86 1.62
CA GLY A 733 -20.29 37.73 2.00
C GLY A 733 -19.31 38.13 3.10
N ILE A 734 -18.51 37.19 3.60
CA ILE A 734 -17.36 37.53 4.45
C ILE A 734 -16.37 38.33 3.59
N PRO A 735 -15.94 39.53 4.00
CA PRO A 735 -14.89 40.26 3.29
C PRO A 735 -13.58 39.44 3.33
N PRO A 736 -12.74 39.46 2.26
CA PRO A 736 -11.49 38.71 2.20
C PRO A 736 -10.65 38.90 3.47
N ALA A 737 -10.09 37.82 4.01
CA ALA A 737 -9.45 37.76 5.34
C ALA A 737 -8.20 38.67 5.53
N ALA A 738 -7.74 39.36 4.48
CA ALA A 738 -6.50 40.13 4.50
C ALA A 738 -6.57 41.51 5.19
N PHE A 739 -7.71 41.91 5.77
CA PHE A 739 -7.92 43.30 6.20
C PHE A 739 -8.08 43.55 7.70
N ASN A 740 -8.05 42.52 8.56
CA ASN A 740 -8.28 42.70 10.02
C ASN A 740 -7.01 42.64 10.89
N HIS A 741 -5.81 42.51 10.32
CA HIS A 741 -4.55 42.54 11.10
C HIS A 741 -4.02 43.96 11.37
N TYR A 742 -4.72 45.00 10.92
CA TYR A 742 -4.39 46.39 11.21
C TYR A 742 -5.64 47.14 11.65
N SER A 743 -6.06 46.90 12.90
CA SER A 743 -6.95 47.76 13.68
C SER A 743 -6.41 47.83 15.09
#